data_AF-A0A2U9C144-F1
#
_entry.id   AF-A0A2U9C144-F1
#
_cell.length_a   1.000
_cell.length_b   1.000
_cell.length_c   1.000
_cell.angle_alpha   90.00
_cell.angle_beta   90.00
_cell.angle_gamma   90.00
#
_symmetry.space_group_name_H-M   'P 1'
#
loop_
_entity.id
_entity.type
_entity.pdbx_description
1 polymer ?
#
loop_
_entity_poly.entity_id
_entity_poly.type
_entity_poly.pdbx_seq_one_letter_code
_entity_poly.pdbx_strand_id
1 'polypeptide(L)'
;MYPSGRDSLEPSGGYPKGTMTLGRSTSRSSYTGRTTAMGSSPNITSSGLHHPSDPYGDQTLLSAGTASLRRQSGRHPQTLDSAGQGEASSFDLQNQLRELQRENDSLRRELDGGRDGRTGPSVNSVNFWSPDVRRDKGVRREEGVRAVALKDQHRTNQEDLQQLPLTVQELQEELRAHREMNSRLQQQRQQGNSGSYRELHMDQDHRGGPCQVPGCEGFSSPRSLDPSEENFLRLQSEHERQAKELSLLRKTMEEMETRIDSQKQTLGARDESIQRLLEMLQGQGQGQHWGRGQRTGIITMAAQEAEAQLENMHVREELHRRNQLQADPAKTRALQTVIDMKDTKISSLERNIRDLEDEVQMLKTSGLLHPDDRQDELKHAEAYKSHSKFMKTKIEQLKQELNRKESEMQALQTKLETLTNQNSDCKQHIEVLKESLSAKEQRASTLQTEVDALRVRLEEKEQFLAKKTKQLQDLTDEKSTLTGEIRDMKDMLDVKERKVNVLQKKIENLLEQLKDKDKQLAGLRERVQGLQTDSSNTDTALTTLEEALSEKERVIENLREQKEREDRARLEELEQMRKENQELKDKLSALQPQKLLQCQTTNPSLTQNQRPEGEVKAKVDGLPAVSPTTQNTEEAVRKCPDITDRLRLLEQEVARYREESGKSQAEVARLMTALRDAETDKSCKEKNISDLERVISLMMCNALKVFHQPDSLKWSMGNALGHFSSHPSSLEELMGALEKTRQELDATKLRLSSTQQSLHEKDGHLDSLHQERRKQLEEILEMKQQTLLAAISEKDANIALLELSSSKRKKAQEEVMALKREKDRLMHQLKQQLLSSPWWKETDQEMPKNYGTPSLQGES
;
A
#
# COMPACT_ATOMS: atom_id res chain seq x y z
N MET A 1 5.94 35.86 77.35
CA MET A 1 7.29 35.29 77.21
C MET A 1 7.62 35.21 75.72
N TYR A 2 8.76 35.77 75.32
CA TYR A 2 9.51 35.49 74.08
C TYR A 2 10.56 34.38 74.38
N PRO A 3 11.41 33.88 73.46
CA PRO A 3 11.51 34.09 72.00
C PRO A 3 11.74 32.81 71.11
N SER A 4 11.96 33.06 69.80
CA SER A 4 12.70 32.25 68.78
C SER A 4 11.87 31.35 67.84
N GLY A 5 12.02 31.34 66.50
CA GLY A 5 12.72 32.28 65.59
C GLY A 5 12.95 31.78 64.13
N ARG A 6 12.59 32.60 63.12
CA ARG A 6 13.05 32.70 61.70
C ARG A 6 12.73 31.64 60.60
N ASP A 7 12.39 32.20 59.41
CA ASP A 7 12.58 31.77 57.99
C ASP A 7 11.92 30.43 57.49
N SER A 8 11.43 30.22 56.25
CA SER A 8 11.44 31.03 55.00
C SER A 8 10.39 30.58 53.93
N LEU A 9 9.94 31.54 53.09
CA LEU A 9 9.49 31.49 51.65
C LEU A 9 8.41 30.51 51.10
N GLU A 10 7.37 31.08 50.45
CA GLU A 10 6.77 30.73 49.12
C GLU A 10 5.50 31.61 48.85
N PRO A 11 5.30 32.22 47.65
CA PRO A 11 4.02 32.86 47.31
C PRO A 11 3.42 32.56 45.92
N SER A 12 2.21 32.00 45.98
CA SER A 12 1.08 31.94 45.04
C SER A 12 0.91 33.00 43.92
N GLY A 13 0.23 32.58 42.83
CA GLY A 13 -0.48 33.42 41.84
C GLY A 13 0.21 33.48 40.47
N GLY A 14 -0.48 33.52 39.32
CA GLY A 14 -1.92 33.59 39.02
C GLY A 14 -2.11 34.14 37.59
N TYR A 15 -2.70 33.38 36.67
CA TYR A 15 -2.78 33.72 35.24
C TYR A 15 -3.77 34.85 34.87
N PRO A 16 -3.43 35.72 33.90
CA PRO A 16 -4.42 36.49 33.13
C PRO A 16 -4.37 36.27 31.60
N LYS A 17 -5.46 36.67 30.93
CA LYS A 17 -5.70 36.56 29.47
C LYS A 17 -5.03 37.69 28.67
N GLY A 18 -4.77 37.49 27.37
CA GLY A 18 -4.38 38.57 26.44
C GLY A 18 -4.47 38.18 24.96
N THR A 19 -4.97 39.08 24.11
CA THR A 19 -5.36 38.85 22.69
C THR A 19 -4.40 39.45 21.65
N MET A 20 -4.22 38.72 20.54
CA MET A 20 -4.09 39.16 19.13
C MET A 20 -2.98 40.14 18.63
N THR A 21 -2.34 39.69 17.54
CA THR A 21 -2.00 40.38 16.25
C THR A 21 -0.70 41.19 15.99
N LEU A 22 -0.08 40.80 14.84
CA LEU A 22 0.52 41.61 13.74
C LEU A 22 1.99 42.11 13.76
N GLY A 23 2.69 41.90 12.61
CA GLY A 23 3.84 42.69 12.11
C GLY A 23 5.22 41.98 12.13
N ARG A 24 5.77 41.42 11.03
CA ARG A 24 6.60 42.07 9.96
C ARG A 24 7.71 42.99 10.52
N SER A 25 9.01 42.68 10.40
CA SER A 25 9.90 42.98 9.24
C SER A 25 11.38 42.90 9.70
N THR A 26 12.49 42.81 8.94
CA THR A 26 12.84 42.50 7.51
C THR A 26 14.38 42.39 7.39
N SER A 27 14.94 41.64 6.43
CA SER A 27 16.26 41.93 5.83
C SER A 27 16.40 41.34 4.41
N ARG A 28 17.12 42.04 3.52
CA ARG A 28 17.22 41.79 2.06
C ARG A 28 18.63 41.38 1.66
N SER A 29 18.76 40.65 0.55
CA SER A 29 19.78 40.93 -0.47
C SER A 29 19.17 40.70 -1.87
N SER A 30 19.78 41.28 -2.91
CA SER A 30 19.11 41.48 -4.21
C SER A 30 20.09 41.41 -5.38
N TYR A 31 19.70 40.83 -6.54
CA TYR A 31 19.89 41.50 -7.85
C TYR A 31 19.03 40.91 -9.01
N THR A 32 18.20 41.78 -9.59
CA THR A 32 17.68 41.91 -10.98
C THR A 32 17.50 40.71 -11.95
N GLY A 33 16.31 40.64 -12.58
CA GLY A 33 16.05 39.95 -13.86
C GLY A 33 14.64 40.25 -14.41
N ARG A 34 14.53 40.93 -15.56
CA ARG A 34 13.33 41.61 -16.09
C ARG A 34 12.21 40.71 -16.69
N THR A 35 10.97 40.96 -16.23
CA THR A 35 9.72 41.31 -16.98
C THR A 35 9.32 40.63 -18.32
N THR A 36 8.13 39.98 -18.33
CA THR A 36 6.87 40.21 -19.12
C THR A 36 5.88 39.09 -18.74
N ALA A 37 4.56 39.19 -18.51
CA ALA A 37 3.44 40.10 -18.85
C ALA A 37 2.44 39.44 -19.82
N MET A 38 1.32 38.90 -19.26
CA MET A 38 0.08 38.44 -19.94
C MET A 38 0.23 37.26 -20.93
N GLY A 39 -0.79 36.48 -21.29
CA GLY A 39 -2.20 36.42 -20.87
C GLY A 39 -3.06 35.73 -21.94
N SER A 40 -4.20 35.14 -21.54
CA SER A 40 -5.30 34.64 -22.40
C SER A 40 -5.08 33.41 -23.29
N SER A 41 -6.06 32.50 -23.27
CA SER A 41 -6.28 31.45 -24.26
C SER A 41 -6.76 32.00 -25.61
N PRO A 42 -6.52 31.29 -26.72
CA PRO A 42 -7.36 31.39 -27.91
C PRO A 42 -7.97 30.03 -28.33
N ASN A 43 -9.15 30.10 -28.95
CA ASN A 43 -9.86 28.99 -29.59
C ASN A 43 -10.21 29.43 -31.02
N ILE A 44 -9.78 28.71 -32.06
CA ILE A 44 -10.13 29.00 -33.47
C ILE A 44 -10.26 27.71 -34.29
N THR A 45 -11.31 27.65 -35.12
CA THR A 45 -11.71 26.59 -36.04
C THR A 45 -11.28 26.83 -37.50
N SER A 46 -11.05 25.76 -38.28
CA SER A 46 -11.31 25.71 -39.75
C SER A 46 -11.33 24.25 -40.26
N SER A 47 -12.44 23.74 -40.80
CA SER A 47 -12.78 23.64 -42.25
C SER A 47 -11.98 22.56 -43.03
N GLY A 48 -12.54 21.63 -43.84
CA GLY A 48 -13.90 21.21 -44.27
C GLY A 48 -13.79 19.77 -44.88
N LEU A 49 -14.69 19.20 -45.72
CA LEU A 49 -15.99 19.57 -46.31
C LEU A 49 -16.67 18.27 -46.89
N HIS A 50 -17.79 18.40 -47.62
CA HIS A 50 -18.50 17.41 -48.50
C HIS A 50 -19.66 16.57 -47.94
N HIS A 51 -20.88 17.10 -48.14
CA HIS A 51 -22.20 16.42 -48.32
C HIS A 51 -22.42 16.08 -49.81
N PRO A 52 -23.55 15.45 -50.29
CA PRO A 52 -24.88 15.14 -49.70
C PRO A 52 -25.28 13.63 -49.80
N SER A 53 -26.46 13.09 -49.42
CA SER A 53 -27.87 13.53 -49.59
C SER A 53 -28.87 12.76 -48.71
N ASP A 54 -30.06 13.35 -48.48
CA ASP A 54 -31.28 12.84 -47.80
C ASP A 54 -32.29 12.22 -48.83
N PRO A 55 -33.54 11.77 -48.52
CA PRO A 55 -34.21 11.42 -47.23
C PRO A 55 -35.10 10.12 -47.29
N TYR A 56 -36.01 9.96 -46.30
CA TYR A 56 -37.17 9.02 -46.14
C TYR A 56 -36.97 7.69 -45.39
N GLY A 57 -37.84 7.43 -44.40
CA GLY A 57 -37.97 6.13 -43.71
C GLY A 57 -38.70 6.18 -42.36
N ASP A 58 -40.03 6.27 -42.37
CA ASP A 58 -40.88 6.19 -41.17
C ASP A 58 -41.06 4.73 -40.69
N GLN A 59 -40.69 4.43 -39.43
CA GLN A 59 -41.37 3.35 -38.70
C GLN A 59 -41.27 3.42 -37.17
N THR A 60 -42.42 3.17 -36.55
CA THR A 60 -42.74 3.19 -35.12
C THR A 60 -42.30 1.91 -34.38
N LEU A 61 -42.52 1.90 -33.06
CA LEU A 61 -42.41 0.79 -32.09
C LEU A 61 -40.99 0.67 -31.47
N LEU A 62 -40.80 0.58 -30.15
CA LEU A 62 -41.72 0.19 -29.06
C LEU A 62 -41.76 1.19 -27.90
N SER A 63 -42.92 1.28 -27.25
CA SER A 63 -43.14 1.96 -25.98
C SER A 63 -43.11 0.95 -24.82
N ALA A 64 -42.47 1.33 -23.70
CA ALA A 64 -42.76 0.77 -22.39
C ALA A 64 -42.43 1.81 -21.29
N GLY A 65 -43.45 2.27 -20.57
CA GLY A 65 -43.27 2.91 -19.26
C GLY A 65 -42.98 1.86 -18.17
N THR A 66 -43.03 2.18 -16.87
CA THR A 66 -43.65 3.32 -16.17
C THR A 66 -42.96 3.58 -14.81
N ALA A 67 -43.26 4.71 -14.18
CA ALA A 67 -42.66 5.13 -12.91
C ALA A 67 -43.32 4.54 -11.63
N SER A 68 -42.50 4.40 -10.59
CA SER A 68 -42.73 4.62 -9.14
C SER A 68 -44.07 4.28 -8.42
N LEU A 69 -43.93 3.43 -7.40
CA LEU A 69 -44.33 3.65 -5.99
C LEU A 69 -45.75 4.20 -5.64
N ARG A 70 -46.58 3.35 -5.03
CA ARG A 70 -47.23 3.68 -3.73
C ARG A 70 -47.69 2.46 -2.91
N ARG A 71 -47.94 2.73 -1.62
CA ARG A 71 -48.43 1.86 -0.52
C ARG A 71 -49.85 1.29 -0.82
N GLN A 72 -50.46 0.34 -0.10
CA GLN A 72 -50.46 0.12 1.37
C GLN A 72 -51.18 -1.20 1.79
N SER A 73 -50.89 -1.68 3.02
CA SER A 73 -51.67 -2.56 3.93
C SER A 73 -52.54 -3.73 3.43
N GLY A 74 -52.27 -4.91 3.98
CA GLY A 74 -52.98 -6.16 3.69
C GLY A 74 -54.32 -6.41 4.39
N ARG A 75 -54.99 -7.45 3.89
CA ARG A 75 -55.78 -8.44 4.66
C ARG A 75 -55.82 -9.76 3.87
N HIS A 76 -55.80 -10.87 4.60
CA HIS A 76 -56.15 -12.22 4.14
C HIS A 76 -57.49 -12.59 4.83
N PRO A 77 -58.20 -13.69 4.48
CA PRO A 77 -57.97 -14.66 3.40
C PRO A 77 -59.22 -14.99 2.54
N GLN A 78 -59.06 -15.63 1.38
CA GLN A 78 -59.73 -16.90 1.01
C GLN A 78 -59.42 -17.34 -0.43
N THR A 79 -59.64 -18.64 -0.67
CA THR A 79 -59.40 -19.40 -1.89
C THR A 79 -60.54 -19.27 -2.91
N LEU A 80 -60.24 -19.05 -4.20
CA LEU A 80 -60.62 -19.94 -5.32
C LEU A 80 -60.21 -19.39 -6.70
N ASP A 81 -60.34 -20.27 -7.68
CA ASP A 81 -59.75 -20.31 -9.01
C ASP A 81 -60.29 -19.31 -10.08
N SER A 82 -59.59 -19.32 -11.22
CA SER A 82 -60.07 -19.01 -12.59
C SER A 82 -60.30 -17.55 -13.06
N ALA A 83 -59.40 -17.15 -13.96
CA ALA A 83 -59.64 -16.65 -15.33
C ALA A 83 -60.93 -15.86 -15.67
N GLY A 84 -60.76 -14.71 -16.35
CA GLY A 84 -61.82 -14.11 -17.16
C GLY A 84 -61.61 -12.63 -17.50
N GLN A 85 -61.45 -12.33 -18.79
CA GLN A 85 -61.51 -10.97 -19.36
C GLN A 85 -62.77 -10.19 -18.92
N GLY A 86 -62.61 -8.89 -18.72
CA GLY A 86 -63.71 -7.92 -18.64
C GLY A 86 -63.31 -6.59 -19.26
N GLU A 87 -63.80 -6.31 -20.47
CA GLU A 87 -63.55 -5.04 -21.15
C GLU A 87 -64.37 -3.91 -20.47
N ALA A 88 -63.70 -2.86 -19.99
CA ALA A 88 -64.37 -1.64 -19.54
C ALA A 88 -64.79 -0.81 -20.76
N SER A 89 -66.03 -0.32 -20.77
CA SER A 89 -66.63 0.26 -21.97
C SER A 89 -65.95 1.57 -22.40
N SER A 90 -65.88 1.83 -23.72
CA SER A 90 -65.27 3.05 -24.28
C SER A 90 -65.89 4.36 -23.77
N PHE A 91 -67.10 4.31 -23.19
CA PHE A 91 -67.79 5.47 -22.64
C PHE A 91 -67.15 5.95 -21.32
N ASP A 92 -66.71 5.02 -20.47
CA ASP A 92 -66.10 5.33 -19.18
C ASP A 92 -64.74 6.01 -19.37
N LEU A 93 -63.92 5.50 -20.30
CA LEU A 93 -62.68 6.13 -20.75
C LEU A 93 -62.89 7.56 -21.28
N GLN A 94 -63.99 7.81 -22.00
CA GLN A 94 -64.28 9.14 -22.54
C GLN A 94 -64.72 10.15 -21.46
N ASN A 95 -65.38 9.69 -20.40
CA ASN A 95 -65.63 10.51 -19.21
C ASN A 95 -64.35 10.76 -18.40
N GLN A 96 -63.53 9.73 -18.21
CA GLN A 96 -62.25 9.83 -17.50
C GLN A 96 -61.31 10.83 -18.17
N LEU A 97 -61.23 10.82 -19.51
CA LEU A 97 -60.43 11.80 -20.27
C LEU A 97 -60.93 13.24 -20.06
N ARG A 98 -62.25 13.45 -19.99
CA ARG A 98 -62.88 14.76 -19.75
C ARG A 98 -62.72 15.25 -18.31
N GLU A 99 -62.60 14.32 -17.36
CA GLU A 99 -62.26 14.60 -15.96
C GLU A 99 -60.79 15.02 -15.82
N LEU A 100 -59.88 14.24 -16.41
CA LEU A 100 -58.44 14.53 -16.45
C LEU A 100 -58.13 15.84 -17.17
N GLN A 101 -58.87 16.20 -18.22
CA GLN A 101 -58.74 17.51 -18.88
C GLN A 101 -59.16 18.67 -17.95
N ARG A 102 -60.30 18.56 -17.25
CA ARG A 102 -60.71 19.53 -16.23
C ARG A 102 -59.70 19.67 -15.10
N GLU A 103 -59.11 18.56 -14.67
CA GLU A 103 -58.07 18.53 -13.63
C GLU A 103 -56.78 19.19 -14.12
N ASN A 104 -56.35 18.93 -15.36
CA ASN A 104 -55.20 19.61 -15.98
C ASN A 104 -55.40 21.13 -16.07
N ASP A 105 -56.60 21.58 -16.48
CA ASP A 105 -56.97 22.99 -16.54
C ASP A 105 -57.12 23.63 -15.14
N SER A 106 -57.36 22.84 -14.10
CA SER A 106 -57.32 23.30 -12.71
C SER A 106 -55.88 23.47 -12.22
N LEU A 107 -55.03 22.46 -12.43
CA LEU A 107 -53.61 22.48 -12.06
C LEU A 107 -52.84 23.57 -12.80
N ARG A 108 -53.17 23.83 -14.07
CA ARG A 108 -52.63 24.98 -14.83
C ARG A 108 -53.01 26.32 -14.20
N ARG A 109 -54.26 26.49 -13.77
CA ARG A 109 -54.72 27.70 -13.07
C ARG A 109 -54.10 27.87 -11.68
N GLU A 110 -53.79 26.78 -10.97
CA GLU A 110 -53.03 26.84 -9.71
C GLU A 110 -51.55 27.23 -9.94
N LEU A 111 -50.93 26.73 -11.01
CA LEU A 111 -49.56 27.07 -11.39
C LEU A 111 -49.39 28.53 -11.82
N ASP A 112 -50.36 29.10 -12.56
CA ASP A 112 -50.38 30.54 -12.89
C ASP A 112 -50.81 31.39 -11.67
N GLY A 113 -51.83 30.94 -10.91
CA GLY A 113 -52.30 31.62 -9.69
C GLY A 113 -51.25 31.73 -8.59
N GLY A 114 -50.24 30.83 -8.59
CA GLY A 114 -49.09 30.89 -7.69
C GLY A 114 -48.11 32.03 -7.99
N ARG A 115 -48.24 32.76 -9.10
CA ARG A 115 -47.24 33.75 -9.55
C ARG A 115 -47.67 35.23 -9.43
N ASP A 116 -48.96 35.54 -9.47
CA ASP A 116 -49.49 36.93 -9.40
C ASP A 116 -50.25 37.25 -8.09
N GLY A 117 -49.93 36.53 -7.01
CA GLY A 117 -50.68 36.52 -5.75
C GLY A 117 -50.18 37.40 -4.60
N ARG A 118 -49.45 38.52 -4.83
CA ARG A 118 -49.28 39.64 -3.84
C ARG A 118 -48.40 40.83 -4.34
N THR A 119 -48.95 41.66 -5.22
CA THR A 119 -48.41 43.03 -5.47
C THR A 119 -49.53 44.05 -5.67
N GLY A 120 -50.07 44.57 -4.57
CA GLY A 120 -50.95 45.73 -4.54
C GLY A 120 -50.31 46.84 -3.69
N PRO A 121 -50.08 48.06 -4.22
CA PRO A 121 -49.41 49.12 -3.47
C PRO A 121 -50.42 49.87 -2.59
N SER A 122 -50.28 49.74 -1.27
CA SER A 122 -50.84 50.71 -0.32
C SER A 122 -49.72 51.27 0.54
N VAL A 123 -49.49 52.57 0.41
CA VAL A 123 -48.56 53.33 1.25
C VAL A 123 -49.13 53.53 2.66
N ASN A 124 -48.25 53.87 3.61
CA ASN A 124 -48.53 54.31 4.98
C ASN A 124 -48.88 53.22 6.02
N SER A 125 -47.83 52.58 6.56
CA SER A 125 -47.60 52.62 8.01
C SER A 125 -46.14 52.33 8.34
N VAL A 126 -45.47 53.27 9.01
CA VAL A 126 -44.11 53.06 9.52
C VAL A 126 -44.22 52.28 10.83
N ASN A 127 -43.72 51.05 10.84
CA ASN A 127 -43.25 50.38 12.06
C ASN A 127 -42.05 49.51 11.71
N PHE A 128 -40.87 50.14 11.72
CA PHE A 128 -39.58 49.45 11.71
C PHE A 128 -39.44 48.68 13.04
N TRP A 129 -38.71 47.56 13.03
CA TRP A 129 -38.58 46.57 14.13
C TRP A 129 -39.72 45.53 14.23
N SER A 130 -39.58 44.44 13.47
CA SER A 130 -40.10 43.11 13.84
C SER A 130 -39.04 42.04 13.53
N PRO A 131 -38.78 41.06 14.40
CA PRO A 131 -37.61 40.18 14.26
C PRO A 131 -37.63 39.23 13.05
N ASP A 132 -38.82 38.91 12.53
CA ASP A 132 -39.00 37.78 11.61
C ASP A 132 -38.48 38.01 10.18
N VAL A 133 -38.38 39.28 9.75
CA VAL A 133 -37.87 39.62 8.40
C VAL A 133 -36.38 39.27 8.23
N ARG A 134 -35.63 39.08 9.33
CA ARG A 134 -34.23 38.59 9.27
C ARG A 134 -34.13 37.07 9.15
N ARG A 135 -35.07 36.30 9.73
CA ARG A 135 -35.14 34.84 9.51
C ARG A 135 -35.54 34.54 8.07
N ASP A 136 -36.54 35.24 7.56
CA ASP A 136 -37.12 34.99 6.25
C ASP A 136 -36.16 35.26 5.06
N LYS A 137 -35.23 36.21 5.22
CA LYS A 137 -34.13 36.42 4.26
C LYS A 137 -33.02 35.35 4.34
N GLY A 138 -32.85 34.70 5.49
CA GLY A 138 -31.94 33.56 5.64
C GLY A 138 -32.48 32.35 4.90
N VAL A 139 -33.75 31.98 5.19
CA VAL A 139 -34.45 30.85 4.58
C VAL A 139 -34.45 30.94 3.06
N ARG A 140 -34.81 32.09 2.48
CA ARG A 140 -34.82 32.25 1.00
C ARG A 140 -33.43 32.13 0.36
N ARG A 141 -32.35 32.44 1.07
CA ARG A 141 -30.97 32.24 0.56
C ARG A 141 -30.56 30.78 0.66
N GLU A 142 -30.99 30.10 1.72
CA GLU A 142 -30.71 28.69 1.95
C GLU A 142 -31.51 27.78 1.00
N GLU A 143 -32.79 28.08 0.75
CA GLU A 143 -33.63 27.41 -0.24
C GLU A 143 -33.10 27.59 -1.67
N GLY A 144 -32.61 28.78 -2.02
CA GLY A 144 -31.96 29.03 -3.31
C GLY A 144 -30.69 28.17 -3.49
N VAL A 145 -29.88 28.01 -2.44
CA VAL A 145 -28.69 27.14 -2.48
C VAL A 145 -29.09 25.66 -2.53
N ARG A 146 -30.10 25.22 -1.78
CA ARG A 146 -30.63 23.84 -1.85
C ARG A 146 -31.22 23.51 -3.22
N ALA A 147 -31.93 24.44 -3.85
CA ALA A 147 -32.51 24.25 -5.18
C ALA A 147 -31.43 24.13 -6.27
N VAL A 148 -30.34 24.90 -6.18
CA VAL A 148 -29.18 24.76 -7.09
C VAL A 148 -28.46 23.44 -6.84
N ALA A 149 -28.16 23.09 -5.58
CA ALA A 149 -27.51 21.83 -5.23
C ALA A 149 -28.29 20.60 -5.68
N LEU A 150 -29.62 20.59 -5.53
CA LEU A 150 -30.50 19.52 -6.03
C LEU A 150 -30.52 19.45 -7.57
N LYS A 151 -30.40 20.59 -8.26
CA LYS A 151 -30.35 20.63 -9.73
C LYS A 151 -29.01 20.12 -10.27
N ASP A 152 -27.91 20.48 -9.64
CA ASP A 152 -26.58 19.98 -9.99
C ASP A 152 -26.47 18.47 -9.67
N GLN A 153 -26.98 18.03 -8.51
CA GLN A 153 -27.06 16.61 -8.16
C GLN A 153 -27.93 15.81 -9.15
N HIS A 154 -29.07 16.35 -9.60
CA HIS A 154 -29.86 15.71 -10.65
C HIS A 154 -29.12 15.60 -11.98
N ARG A 155 -28.29 16.60 -12.32
CA ARG A 155 -27.48 16.59 -13.54
C ARG A 155 -26.37 15.54 -13.46
N THR A 156 -25.62 15.46 -12.35
CA THR A 156 -24.60 14.42 -12.16
C THR A 156 -25.22 13.02 -12.22
N ASN A 157 -26.34 12.80 -11.52
CA ASN A 157 -27.07 11.53 -11.60
C ASN A 157 -27.53 11.20 -13.04
N GLN A 158 -27.86 12.21 -13.86
CA GLN A 158 -28.23 12.02 -15.27
C GLN A 158 -27.02 11.73 -16.16
N GLU A 159 -25.85 12.27 -15.84
CA GLU A 159 -24.58 11.98 -16.50
C GLU A 159 -24.10 10.54 -16.15
N ASP A 160 -24.21 10.13 -14.88
CA ASP A 160 -23.92 8.76 -14.41
C ASP A 160 -24.87 7.72 -15.05
N LEU A 161 -26.16 8.02 -15.15
CA LEU A 161 -27.15 7.17 -15.84
C LEU A 161 -26.90 7.05 -17.36
N GLN A 162 -26.17 7.98 -17.98
CA GLN A 162 -25.73 7.89 -19.37
C GLN A 162 -24.41 7.14 -19.54
N GLN A 163 -23.54 7.11 -18.52
CA GLN A 163 -22.31 6.32 -18.53
C GLN A 163 -22.55 4.84 -18.23
N LEU A 164 -23.50 4.52 -17.34
CA LEU A 164 -23.77 3.14 -16.92
C LEU A 164 -24.01 2.14 -18.07
N PRO A 165 -24.75 2.46 -19.16
CA PRO A 165 -24.90 1.56 -20.31
C PRO A 165 -23.59 1.30 -21.06
N LEU A 166 -22.71 2.30 -21.16
CA LEU A 166 -21.41 2.18 -21.83
C LEU A 166 -20.47 1.28 -21.02
N THR A 167 -20.35 1.50 -19.71
CA THR A 167 -19.56 0.63 -18.83
C THR A 167 -20.08 -0.81 -18.79
N VAL A 168 -21.41 -1.00 -18.84
CA VAL A 168 -22.00 -2.35 -18.95
C VAL A 168 -21.70 -2.99 -20.30
N GLN A 169 -21.63 -2.22 -21.40
CA GLN A 169 -21.24 -2.73 -22.71
C GLN A 169 -19.76 -3.13 -22.74
N GLU A 170 -18.86 -2.31 -22.21
CA GLU A 170 -17.42 -2.61 -22.09
C GLU A 170 -17.19 -3.91 -21.31
N LEU A 171 -17.82 -4.05 -20.14
CA LEU A 171 -17.75 -5.28 -19.33
C LEU A 171 -18.34 -6.51 -20.05
N GLN A 172 -19.35 -6.34 -20.90
CA GLN A 172 -19.86 -7.44 -21.74
C GLN A 172 -18.90 -7.81 -22.88
N GLU A 173 -18.15 -6.85 -23.42
CA GLU A 173 -17.12 -7.08 -24.44
C GLU A 173 -15.88 -7.77 -23.84
N GLU A 174 -15.42 -7.35 -22.65
CA GLU A 174 -14.36 -8.05 -21.92
C GLU A 174 -14.75 -9.50 -21.56
N LEU A 175 -15.98 -9.72 -21.08
CA LEU A 175 -16.48 -11.06 -20.78
C LEU A 175 -16.61 -11.93 -22.04
N ARG A 176 -16.89 -11.32 -23.20
CA ARG A 176 -16.89 -12.02 -24.50
C ARG A 176 -15.47 -12.41 -24.91
N ALA A 177 -14.51 -11.50 -24.82
CA ALA A 177 -13.10 -11.76 -25.10
C ALA A 177 -12.52 -12.86 -24.19
N HIS A 178 -12.85 -12.86 -22.89
CA HIS A 178 -12.44 -13.91 -21.96
C HIS A 178 -13.02 -15.29 -22.33
N ARG A 179 -14.29 -15.36 -22.75
CA ARG A 179 -14.90 -16.63 -23.23
C ARG A 179 -14.25 -17.13 -24.51
N GLU A 180 -13.89 -16.24 -25.42
CA GLU A 180 -13.20 -16.60 -26.67
C GLU A 180 -11.77 -17.11 -26.39
N MET A 181 -11.01 -16.43 -25.54
CA MET A 181 -9.68 -16.87 -25.11
C MET A 181 -9.73 -18.24 -24.43
N ASN A 182 -10.70 -18.48 -23.55
CA ASN A 182 -10.89 -19.77 -22.89
C ASN A 182 -11.26 -20.88 -23.90
N SER A 183 -12.09 -20.56 -24.89
CA SER A 183 -12.41 -21.46 -26.01
C SER A 183 -11.18 -21.82 -26.83
N ARG A 184 -10.31 -20.84 -27.13
CA ARG A 184 -9.04 -21.07 -27.85
C ARG A 184 -8.08 -21.96 -27.05
N LEU A 185 -7.92 -21.74 -25.75
CA LEU A 185 -7.14 -22.62 -24.86
C LEU A 185 -7.69 -24.06 -24.82
N GLN A 186 -9.02 -24.20 -24.77
CA GLN A 186 -9.69 -25.50 -24.75
C GLN A 186 -9.59 -26.23 -26.10
N GLN A 187 -9.54 -25.49 -27.22
CA GLN A 187 -9.28 -26.00 -28.56
C GLN A 187 -7.80 -26.42 -28.74
N GLN A 188 -6.86 -25.65 -28.18
CA GLN A 188 -5.43 -25.97 -28.16
C GLN A 188 -5.15 -27.26 -27.37
N ARG A 189 -5.82 -27.47 -26.23
CA ARG A 189 -5.74 -28.76 -25.49
C ARG A 189 -6.29 -29.95 -26.27
N GLN A 190 -7.26 -29.74 -27.17
CA GLN A 190 -7.81 -30.81 -28.01
C GLN A 190 -6.89 -31.13 -29.20
N GLN A 191 -6.25 -30.12 -29.80
CA GLN A 191 -5.26 -30.32 -30.87
C GLN A 191 -3.95 -30.96 -30.37
N GLY A 192 -3.59 -30.73 -29.10
CA GLY A 192 -2.40 -31.33 -28.47
C GLY A 192 -2.43 -32.86 -28.31
N ASN A 193 -3.52 -33.55 -28.68
CA ASN A 193 -3.66 -35.00 -28.51
C ASN A 193 -3.80 -35.80 -29.83
N SER A 194 -3.46 -35.20 -30.99
CA SER A 194 -3.48 -35.92 -32.28
C SER A 194 -2.48 -35.35 -33.31
N GLY A 195 -1.19 -35.73 -33.22
CA GLY A 195 -0.27 -35.49 -34.33
C GLY A 195 1.24 -35.56 -34.03
N SER A 196 1.86 -36.67 -34.44
CA SER A 196 3.25 -36.72 -34.92
C SER A 196 4.42 -36.44 -33.95
N TYR A 197 4.78 -37.44 -33.15
CA TYR A 197 6.18 -37.87 -33.07
C TYR A 197 6.28 -39.32 -33.53
N ARG A 198 7.07 -39.58 -34.58
CA ARG A 198 7.40 -40.92 -35.07
C ARG A 198 8.91 -41.08 -35.07
N GLU A 199 9.36 -42.14 -34.40
CA GLU A 199 10.69 -42.78 -34.56
C GLU A 199 11.93 -41.89 -34.42
N LEU A 200 12.64 -42.04 -33.29
CA LEU A 200 13.95 -42.72 -33.25
C LEU A 200 14.49 -42.76 -31.81
N HIS A 201 14.40 -43.90 -31.13
CA HIS A 201 15.53 -44.57 -30.48
C HIS A 201 15.12 -45.94 -29.91
N MET A 202 16.06 -46.89 -29.96
CA MET A 202 15.91 -48.30 -29.59
C MET A 202 16.30 -48.58 -28.13
N ASP A 203 16.04 -49.83 -27.72
CA ASP A 203 16.66 -50.56 -26.62
C ASP A 203 16.23 -50.21 -25.18
N GLN A 204 15.02 -50.69 -24.88
CA GLN A 204 14.63 -51.16 -23.56
C GLN A 204 15.31 -52.51 -23.27
N ASP A 205 16.16 -52.59 -22.24
CA ASP A 205 16.04 -53.62 -21.18
C ASP A 205 17.12 -53.57 -20.09
N HIS A 206 16.80 -54.23 -18.96
CA HIS A 206 17.65 -54.60 -17.82
C HIS A 206 17.72 -53.66 -16.59
N ARG A 207 16.91 -54.07 -15.60
CA ARG A 207 17.30 -54.38 -14.20
C ARG A 207 16.67 -53.49 -13.12
N GLY A 208 15.48 -53.91 -12.67
CA GLY A 208 15.00 -53.58 -11.33
C GLY A 208 15.77 -54.35 -10.25
N GLY A 209 15.91 -53.75 -9.07
CA GLY A 209 16.51 -54.37 -7.89
C GLY A 209 16.31 -53.49 -6.66
N PRO A 210 15.49 -53.89 -5.67
CA PRO A 210 15.25 -53.09 -4.46
C PRO A 210 16.35 -53.32 -3.42
N CYS A 211 16.98 -52.25 -2.93
CA CYS A 211 17.91 -52.35 -1.80
C CYS A 211 17.16 -52.62 -0.50
N GLN A 212 17.27 -53.84 0.02
CA GLN A 212 16.85 -54.19 1.37
C GLN A 212 17.93 -53.77 2.37
N VAL A 213 17.65 -52.73 3.16
CA VAL A 213 18.39 -52.41 4.39
C VAL A 213 17.37 -52.32 5.53
N PRO A 214 17.38 -53.25 6.50
CA PRO A 214 16.48 -53.16 7.66
C PRO A 214 16.90 -51.97 8.55
N GLY A 215 16.07 -50.93 8.62
CA GLY A 215 16.30 -49.79 9.53
C GLY A 215 15.78 -48.42 9.08
N CYS A 216 15.37 -48.25 7.81
CA CYS A 216 14.79 -46.98 7.35
C CYS A 216 13.25 -47.00 7.47
N GLU A 217 12.72 -46.44 8.56
CA GLU A 217 11.29 -46.12 8.63
C GLU A 217 10.93 -44.96 7.69
N GLY A 218 9.67 -44.95 7.24
CA GLY A 218 9.27 -44.26 6.03
C GLY A 218 9.20 -42.74 6.14
N PHE A 219 9.80 -42.07 5.15
CA PHE A 219 9.30 -40.79 4.65
C PHE A 219 9.02 -40.90 3.15
N SER A 220 7.75 -41.14 2.82
CA SER A 220 7.26 -40.95 1.45
C SER A 220 7.17 -39.45 1.20
N SER A 221 8.17 -38.86 0.54
CA SER A 221 8.04 -37.50 0.02
C SER A 221 6.83 -37.44 -0.92
N PRO A 222 5.88 -36.51 -0.73
CA PRO A 222 4.81 -36.29 -1.69
C PRO A 222 5.42 -35.97 -3.06
N ARG A 223 4.81 -36.47 -4.14
CA ARG A 223 5.11 -35.97 -5.49
C ARG A 223 4.95 -34.45 -5.47
N SER A 224 5.96 -33.74 -5.96
CA SER A 224 5.84 -32.32 -6.27
C SER A 224 4.75 -32.15 -7.32
N LEU A 225 3.56 -31.72 -6.89
CA LEU A 225 2.55 -31.19 -7.79
C LEU A 225 3.11 -29.92 -8.44
N ASP A 226 2.74 -29.70 -9.69
CA ASP A 226 3.20 -28.55 -10.46
C ASP A 226 2.76 -27.26 -9.73
N PRO A 227 3.65 -26.27 -9.47
CA PRO A 227 3.30 -25.03 -8.78
C PRO A 227 2.09 -24.30 -9.38
N SER A 228 1.75 -24.55 -10.64
CA SER A 228 0.53 -24.05 -11.28
C SER A 228 -0.78 -24.57 -10.63
N GLU A 229 -0.85 -25.85 -10.27
CA GLU A 229 -2.06 -26.45 -9.69
C GLU A 229 -2.28 -26.00 -8.24
N GLU A 230 -1.21 -25.89 -7.44
CA GLU A 230 -1.29 -25.39 -6.07
C GLU A 230 -1.75 -23.92 -6.02
N ASN A 231 -1.28 -23.08 -6.95
CA ASN A 231 -1.77 -21.71 -7.10
C ASN A 231 -3.24 -21.66 -7.52
N PHE A 232 -3.70 -22.53 -8.41
CA PHE A 232 -5.11 -22.61 -8.81
C PHE A 232 -6.02 -22.99 -7.63
N LEU A 233 -5.66 -24.03 -6.87
CA LEU A 233 -6.42 -24.46 -5.68
C LEU A 233 -6.44 -23.38 -4.59
N ARG A 234 -5.31 -22.69 -4.39
CA ARG A 234 -5.23 -21.56 -3.46
C ARG A 234 -6.16 -20.42 -3.90
N LEU A 235 -6.13 -20.01 -5.17
CA LEU A 235 -7.00 -18.96 -5.70
C LEU A 235 -8.50 -19.36 -5.64
N GLN A 236 -8.82 -20.62 -5.87
CA GLN A 236 -10.18 -21.15 -5.71
C GLN A 236 -10.66 -21.05 -4.25
N SER A 237 -9.81 -21.44 -3.29
CA SER A 237 -10.11 -21.32 -1.85
C SER A 237 -10.30 -19.87 -1.40
N GLU A 238 -9.56 -18.94 -2.00
CA GLU A 238 -9.67 -17.50 -1.75
C GLU A 238 -10.96 -16.91 -2.33
N HIS A 239 -11.35 -17.28 -3.55
CA HIS A 239 -12.67 -16.92 -4.10
C HIS A 239 -13.83 -17.48 -3.27
N GLU A 240 -13.73 -18.71 -2.77
CA GLU A 240 -14.75 -19.26 -1.85
C GLU A 240 -14.81 -18.50 -0.52
N ARG A 241 -13.66 -18.09 0.03
CA ARG A 241 -13.58 -17.26 1.24
C ARG A 241 -14.24 -15.90 1.01
N GLN A 242 -13.89 -15.23 -0.08
CA GLN A 242 -14.50 -13.94 -0.49
C GLN A 242 -16.01 -14.06 -0.69
N ALA A 243 -16.49 -15.15 -1.31
CA ALA A 243 -17.93 -15.39 -1.48
C ALA A 243 -18.67 -15.54 -0.14
N LYS A 244 -18.05 -16.22 0.84
CA LYS A 244 -18.59 -16.37 2.21
C LYS A 244 -18.60 -15.03 2.96
N GLU A 245 -17.54 -14.24 2.85
CA GLU A 245 -17.44 -12.88 3.43
C GLU A 245 -18.48 -11.92 2.83
N LEU A 246 -18.64 -11.91 1.50
CA LEU A 246 -19.67 -11.11 0.81
C LEU A 246 -21.09 -11.53 1.20
N SER A 247 -21.34 -12.83 1.38
CA SER A 247 -22.64 -13.33 1.86
C SER A 247 -22.96 -12.85 3.28
N LEU A 248 -21.96 -12.87 4.18
CA LEU A 248 -22.12 -12.36 5.54
C LEU A 248 -22.36 -10.84 5.55
N LEU A 249 -21.60 -10.08 4.77
CA LEU A 249 -21.74 -8.62 4.67
C LEU A 249 -23.12 -8.21 4.13
N ARG A 250 -23.66 -8.93 3.14
CA ARG A 250 -25.04 -8.71 2.66
C ARG A 250 -26.06 -8.94 3.77
N LYS A 251 -25.94 -10.04 4.51
CA LYS A 251 -26.84 -10.32 5.64
C LYS A 251 -26.76 -9.24 6.73
N THR A 252 -25.56 -8.77 7.08
CA THR A 252 -25.39 -7.65 8.02
C THR A 252 -26.00 -6.35 7.49
N MET A 253 -25.96 -6.12 6.18
CA MET A 253 -26.62 -4.97 5.53
C MET A 253 -28.14 -5.07 5.64
N GLU A 254 -28.74 -6.22 5.33
CA GLU A 254 -30.18 -6.49 5.49
C GLU A 254 -30.64 -6.31 6.96
N GLU A 255 -29.84 -6.77 7.93
CA GLU A 255 -30.08 -6.55 9.37
C GLU A 255 -29.96 -5.07 9.78
N MET A 256 -29.10 -4.28 9.12
CA MET A 256 -29.03 -2.83 9.36
C MET A 256 -30.20 -2.08 8.70
N GLU A 257 -30.62 -2.46 7.50
CA GLU A 257 -31.77 -1.87 6.80
C GLU A 257 -33.07 -2.07 7.60
N THR A 258 -33.32 -3.30 8.06
CA THR A 258 -34.50 -3.59 8.91
C THR A 258 -34.47 -2.84 10.25
N ARG A 259 -33.29 -2.62 10.85
CA ARG A 259 -33.14 -1.75 12.04
C ARG A 259 -33.41 -0.28 11.73
N ILE A 260 -32.91 0.22 10.60
CA ILE A 260 -33.16 1.60 10.14
C ILE A 260 -34.66 1.82 9.90
N ASP A 261 -35.35 0.88 9.26
CA ASP A 261 -36.79 1.02 8.99
C ASP A 261 -37.64 0.91 10.27
N SER A 262 -37.25 0.07 11.23
CA SER A 262 -37.85 0.05 12.58
C SER A 262 -37.65 1.38 13.33
N GLN A 263 -36.46 2.00 13.21
CA GLN A 263 -36.21 3.33 13.76
C GLN A 263 -37.03 4.42 13.05
N LYS A 264 -37.13 4.39 11.71
CA LYS A 264 -38.00 5.31 10.94
C LYS A 264 -39.47 5.17 11.34
N GLN A 265 -39.97 3.95 11.53
CA GLN A 265 -41.35 3.72 11.99
C GLN A 265 -41.55 4.28 13.41
N THR A 266 -40.58 4.09 14.31
CA THR A 266 -40.61 4.63 15.67
C THR A 266 -40.58 6.16 15.68
N LEU A 267 -39.80 6.79 14.81
CA LEU A 267 -39.77 8.24 14.63
C LEU A 267 -41.09 8.75 14.05
N GLY A 268 -41.61 8.14 12.99
CA GLY A 268 -42.93 8.49 12.43
C GLY A 268 -44.07 8.40 13.46
N ALA A 269 -44.10 7.35 14.28
CA ALA A 269 -45.07 7.23 15.37
C ALA A 269 -44.91 8.31 16.47
N ARG A 270 -43.68 8.79 16.71
CA ARG A 270 -43.41 9.92 17.60
C ARG A 270 -43.83 11.25 16.97
N ASP A 271 -43.55 11.45 15.69
CA ASP A 271 -43.94 12.66 14.95
C ASP A 271 -45.46 12.78 14.86
N GLU A 272 -46.18 11.67 14.60
CA GLU A 272 -47.65 11.64 14.71
C GLU A 272 -48.14 11.95 16.14
N SER A 273 -47.43 11.51 17.18
CA SER A 273 -47.78 11.82 18.58
C SER A 273 -47.55 13.30 18.91
N ILE A 274 -46.44 13.87 18.44
CA ILE A 274 -46.14 15.30 18.54
C ILE A 274 -47.19 16.11 17.76
N GLN A 275 -47.57 15.68 16.57
CA GLN A 275 -48.59 16.33 15.76
C GLN A 275 -49.96 16.30 16.43
N ARG A 276 -50.39 15.17 17.01
CA ARG A 276 -51.62 15.10 17.83
C ARG A 276 -51.55 16.02 19.05
N LEU A 277 -50.41 16.12 19.73
CA LEU A 277 -50.23 17.05 20.85
C LEU A 277 -50.28 18.52 20.40
N LEU A 278 -49.72 18.85 19.25
CA LEU A 278 -49.79 20.19 18.65
C LEU A 278 -51.21 20.52 18.18
N GLU A 279 -51.94 19.57 17.62
CA GLU A 279 -53.36 19.68 17.26
C GLU A 279 -54.24 19.86 18.50
N MET A 280 -53.97 19.17 19.61
CA MET A 280 -54.65 19.43 20.89
C MET A 280 -54.33 20.83 21.45
N LEU A 281 -53.08 21.28 21.34
CA LEU A 281 -52.65 22.62 21.78
C LEU A 281 -53.23 23.74 20.90
N GLN A 282 -53.41 23.52 19.60
CA GLN A 282 -54.07 24.47 18.68
C GLN A 282 -55.60 24.40 18.77
N GLY A 283 -56.17 23.22 19.03
CA GLY A 283 -57.59 23.02 19.30
C GLY A 283 -58.08 23.70 20.58
N GLN A 284 -57.18 24.00 21.51
CA GLN A 284 -57.45 24.78 22.72
C GLN A 284 -57.38 26.31 22.48
N GLY A 285 -57.60 26.76 21.23
CA GLY A 285 -57.58 28.17 20.80
C GLY A 285 -58.80 29.02 21.22
N GLN A 286 -59.76 28.48 21.97
CA GLN A 286 -60.88 29.24 22.53
C GLN A 286 -61.14 28.89 24.01
N GLY A 287 -60.69 29.77 24.91
CA GLY A 287 -61.21 29.84 26.28
C GLY A 287 -60.17 29.75 27.42
N GLN A 288 -60.17 30.80 28.25
CA GLN A 288 -59.70 30.83 29.65
C GLN A 288 -58.18 30.86 29.93
N HIS A 289 -57.70 32.11 29.96
CA HIS A 289 -56.73 32.66 30.91
C HIS A 289 -56.36 31.81 32.16
N TRP A 290 -55.15 31.27 32.20
CA TRP A 290 -54.50 30.73 33.42
C TRP A 290 -53.11 31.35 33.68
N GLY A 291 -53.12 32.52 34.32
CA GLY A 291 -52.32 32.77 35.53
C GLY A 291 -50.78 32.73 35.47
N ARG A 292 -50.15 33.76 34.87
CA ARG A 292 -48.69 34.02 35.05
C ARG A 292 -48.29 34.30 36.51
N GLY A 293 -49.23 34.59 37.41
CA GLY A 293 -48.98 34.95 38.82
C GLY A 293 -48.74 33.79 39.79
N GLN A 294 -49.13 32.56 39.44
CA GLN A 294 -49.16 31.45 40.42
C GLN A 294 -47.79 30.79 40.66
N ARG A 295 -46.85 30.91 39.70
CA ARG A 295 -45.48 30.37 39.83
C ARG A 295 -44.63 31.11 40.87
N THR A 296 -44.83 32.41 41.05
CA THR A 296 -43.98 33.22 41.93
C THR A 296 -44.25 32.94 43.41
N GLY A 297 -45.52 32.76 43.80
CA GLY A 297 -45.91 32.49 45.19
C GLY A 297 -45.44 31.14 45.73
N ILE A 298 -45.38 30.12 44.86
CA ILE A 298 -44.91 28.77 45.24
C ILE A 298 -43.41 28.79 45.57
N ILE A 299 -42.61 29.55 44.82
CA ILE A 299 -41.16 29.67 45.04
C ILE A 299 -40.86 30.42 46.35
N THR A 300 -41.65 31.44 46.69
CA THR A 300 -41.47 32.18 47.96
C THR A 300 -41.90 31.39 49.19
N MET A 301 -42.96 30.58 49.12
CA MET A 301 -43.38 29.73 50.24
C MET A 301 -42.38 28.60 50.52
N ALA A 302 -41.86 27.95 49.48
CA ALA A 302 -40.88 26.88 49.62
C ALA A 302 -39.54 27.34 50.24
N ALA A 303 -39.19 28.62 50.13
CA ALA A 303 -38.00 29.19 50.77
C ALA A 303 -38.20 29.39 52.28
N GLN A 304 -39.34 29.92 52.71
CA GLN A 304 -39.63 30.14 54.15
C GLN A 304 -39.81 28.82 54.92
N GLU A 305 -40.34 27.78 54.28
CA GLU A 305 -40.54 26.47 54.92
C GLU A 305 -39.21 25.72 55.18
N ALA A 306 -38.14 26.07 54.45
CA ALA A 306 -36.80 25.54 54.68
C ALA A 306 -36.11 26.16 55.91
N GLU A 307 -36.33 27.46 56.18
CA GLU A 307 -35.76 28.14 57.36
C GLU A 307 -36.42 27.66 58.67
N ALA A 308 -37.75 27.44 58.67
CA ALA A 308 -38.50 26.96 59.84
C ALA A 308 -38.14 25.53 60.30
N GLN A 309 -37.55 24.71 59.43
CA GLN A 309 -37.12 23.33 59.77
C GLN A 309 -35.76 23.29 60.50
N LEU A 310 -34.89 24.28 60.30
CA LEU A 310 -33.60 24.39 61.01
C LEU A 310 -33.78 24.83 62.49
N GLU A 311 -34.76 25.68 62.78
CA GLU A 311 -35.11 26.08 64.16
C GLU A 311 -35.73 24.92 64.96
N ASN A 312 -36.61 24.12 64.35
CA ASN A 312 -37.24 22.97 65.03
C ASN A 312 -36.25 21.88 65.43
N MET A 313 -35.12 21.76 64.73
CA MET A 313 -34.07 20.80 65.08
C MET A 313 -33.34 21.22 66.36
N HIS A 314 -32.96 22.50 66.48
CA HIS A 314 -32.28 23.05 67.67
C HIS A 314 -33.14 22.98 68.95
N VAL A 315 -34.45 23.22 68.84
CA VAL A 315 -35.35 23.17 70.01
C VAL A 315 -35.53 21.73 70.53
N ARG A 316 -35.49 20.70 69.67
CA ARG A 316 -35.51 19.29 70.11
C ARG A 316 -34.24 18.89 70.85
N GLU A 317 -33.08 19.38 70.44
CA GLU A 317 -31.79 19.08 71.10
C GLU A 317 -31.62 19.80 72.46
N GLU A 318 -32.17 21.01 72.62
CA GLU A 318 -32.27 21.69 73.93
C GLU A 318 -33.19 20.92 74.90
N LEU A 319 -34.32 20.37 74.42
CA LEU A 319 -35.30 19.70 75.28
C LEU A 319 -34.78 18.38 75.88
N HIS A 320 -33.93 17.64 75.16
CA HIS A 320 -33.32 16.41 75.68
C HIS A 320 -32.23 16.68 76.73
N ARG A 321 -31.57 17.85 76.70
CA ARG A 321 -30.52 18.20 77.69
C ARG A 321 -31.07 18.58 79.07
N ARG A 322 -32.35 18.96 79.17
CA ARG A 322 -33.00 19.37 80.44
C ARG A 322 -33.65 18.24 81.24
N ASN A 323 -33.89 17.07 80.64
CA ASN A 323 -34.73 16.03 81.24
C ASN A 323 -33.95 14.95 82.03
N GLN A 324 -32.68 15.20 82.37
CA GLN A 324 -31.78 14.20 82.97
C GLN A 324 -30.97 14.76 84.15
N LEU A 325 -31.65 15.32 85.16
CA LEU A 325 -31.06 15.56 86.49
C LEU A 325 -31.99 15.07 87.62
N GLN A 326 -31.38 14.43 88.61
CA GLN A 326 -32.02 13.64 89.66
C GLN A 326 -32.85 14.46 90.66
N ALA A 327 -33.84 13.80 91.26
CA ALA A 327 -34.53 14.28 92.45
C ALA A 327 -33.62 14.22 93.69
N ASP A 328 -33.57 15.31 94.45
CA ASP A 328 -32.80 15.46 95.69
C ASP A 328 -33.55 14.81 96.88
N PRO A 329 -33.01 13.73 97.50
CA PRO A 329 -33.69 12.99 98.57
C PRO A 329 -33.76 13.74 99.91
N ALA A 330 -33.10 14.89 100.07
CA ALA A 330 -33.23 15.72 101.26
C ALA A 330 -34.60 16.42 101.34
N LYS A 331 -35.14 16.85 100.18
CA LYS A 331 -36.43 17.56 100.11
C LYS A 331 -37.62 16.67 100.43
N THR A 332 -37.56 15.38 100.08
CA THR A 332 -38.62 14.40 100.36
C THR A 332 -38.84 14.19 101.85
N ARG A 333 -37.77 14.16 102.67
CA ARG A 333 -37.90 14.01 104.13
C ARG A 333 -38.53 15.24 104.79
N ALA A 334 -38.13 16.44 104.35
CA ALA A 334 -38.73 17.69 104.84
C ALA A 334 -40.22 17.80 104.48
N LEU A 335 -40.61 17.36 103.28
CA LEU A 335 -42.02 17.29 102.88
C LEU A 335 -42.81 16.26 103.71
N GLN A 336 -42.23 15.10 104.05
CA GLN A 336 -42.91 14.11 104.89
C GLN A 336 -43.26 14.67 106.27
N THR A 337 -42.34 15.35 106.96
CA THR A 337 -42.65 15.97 108.27
C THR A 337 -43.75 17.04 108.16
N VAL A 338 -43.77 17.79 107.04
CA VAL A 338 -44.85 18.76 106.76
C VAL A 338 -46.18 18.07 106.47
N ILE A 339 -46.18 16.89 105.85
CA ILE A 339 -47.36 16.04 105.66
C ILE A 339 -47.86 15.53 107.02
N ASP A 340 -47.01 14.92 107.85
CA ASP A 340 -47.40 14.40 109.17
C ASP A 340 -47.98 15.51 110.10
N MET A 341 -47.41 16.72 110.03
CA MET A 341 -47.93 17.92 110.71
C MET A 341 -49.25 18.44 110.11
N LYS A 342 -49.47 18.24 108.81
CA LYS A 342 -50.74 18.57 108.16
C LYS A 342 -51.81 17.51 108.46
N ASP A 343 -51.46 16.24 108.53
CA ASP A 343 -52.40 15.16 108.83
C ASP A 343 -52.91 15.26 110.28
N THR A 344 -52.04 15.59 111.24
CA THR A 344 -52.46 15.91 112.61
C THR A 344 -53.31 17.18 112.70
N LYS A 345 -53.05 18.20 111.85
CA LYS A 345 -53.89 19.40 111.72
C LYS A 345 -55.26 19.05 111.11
N ILE A 346 -55.28 18.21 110.07
CA ILE A 346 -56.47 17.68 109.40
C ILE A 346 -57.32 16.91 110.40
N SER A 347 -56.76 15.93 111.13
CA SER A 347 -57.48 15.19 112.17
C SER A 347 -58.05 16.06 113.31
N SER A 348 -57.47 17.24 113.55
CA SER A 348 -58.01 18.22 114.49
C SER A 348 -59.16 19.04 113.89
N LEU A 349 -59.02 19.45 112.63
CA LEU A 349 -60.08 20.12 111.88
C LEU A 349 -61.26 19.18 111.62
N GLU A 350 -61.04 17.90 111.32
CA GLU A 350 -62.07 16.86 111.18
C GLU A 350 -62.80 16.52 112.49
N ARG A 351 -62.20 16.82 113.66
CA ARG A 351 -62.91 16.75 114.94
C ARG A 351 -63.77 17.99 115.13
N ASN A 352 -63.20 19.18 114.95
CA ASN A 352 -63.93 20.44 115.05
C ASN A 352 -65.08 20.54 114.02
N ILE A 353 -64.88 20.03 112.81
CA ILE A 353 -65.94 19.89 111.79
C ILE A 353 -67.05 18.96 112.30
N ARG A 354 -66.73 17.82 112.94
CA ARG A 354 -67.76 16.96 113.56
C ARG A 354 -68.48 17.64 114.72
N ASP A 355 -67.76 18.35 115.60
CA ASP A 355 -68.34 19.07 116.73
C ASP A 355 -69.31 20.18 116.21
N LEU A 356 -68.93 20.89 115.13
CA LEU A 356 -69.76 21.87 114.44
C LEU A 356 -70.89 21.23 113.61
N GLU A 357 -70.68 20.05 113.04
CA GLU A 357 -71.73 19.26 112.35
C GLU A 357 -72.78 18.80 113.35
N ASP A 358 -72.37 18.35 114.54
CA ASP A 358 -73.26 17.99 115.66
C ASP A 358 -73.99 19.24 116.21
N GLU A 359 -73.33 20.40 116.31
CA GLU A 359 -73.98 21.68 116.64
C GLU A 359 -75.02 22.10 115.58
N VAL A 360 -74.68 22.00 114.29
CA VAL A 360 -75.61 22.23 113.17
C VAL A 360 -76.74 21.20 113.16
N GLN A 361 -76.48 19.95 113.52
CA GLN A 361 -77.49 18.90 113.66
C GLN A 361 -78.45 19.23 114.82
N MET A 362 -77.92 19.65 115.96
CA MET A 362 -78.69 20.12 117.12
C MET A 362 -79.57 21.33 116.76
N LEU A 363 -79.02 22.33 116.06
CA LEU A 363 -79.77 23.49 115.55
C LEU A 363 -80.86 23.08 114.56
N LYS A 364 -80.59 22.15 113.63
CA LYS A 364 -81.61 21.56 112.73
C LYS A 364 -82.71 20.83 113.50
N THR A 365 -82.41 20.19 114.62
CA THR A 365 -83.42 19.51 115.46
C THR A 365 -84.20 20.45 116.40
N SER A 366 -83.64 21.61 116.76
CA SER A 366 -84.30 22.59 117.65
C SER A 366 -85.02 23.74 116.93
N GLY A 367 -84.75 23.96 115.63
CA GLY A 367 -85.28 25.08 114.85
C GLY A 367 -86.70 24.89 114.30
N LEU A 368 -87.72 24.92 115.16
CA LEU A 368 -89.14 24.87 114.76
C LEU A 368 -89.90 26.17 115.09
N LEU A 369 -89.59 27.32 114.46
CA LEU A 369 -90.48 28.50 114.40
C LEU A 369 -90.09 29.50 113.28
N HIS A 370 -90.72 29.42 112.09
CA HIS A 370 -91.46 30.53 111.45
C HIS A 370 -92.14 30.04 110.15
N PRO A 371 -93.44 30.30 109.91
CA PRO A 371 -94.12 29.90 108.68
C PRO A 371 -94.00 30.91 107.52
N ASP A 372 -93.57 32.15 107.80
CA ASP A 372 -93.49 33.23 106.80
C ASP A 372 -92.30 33.04 105.84
N ASP A 373 -91.15 32.59 106.38
CA ASP A 373 -89.98 32.21 105.57
C ASP A 373 -90.30 31.08 104.59
N ARG A 374 -91.24 30.18 104.90
CA ARG A 374 -91.58 29.04 104.03
C ARG A 374 -92.12 29.45 102.66
N GLN A 375 -92.79 30.60 102.56
CA GLN A 375 -93.33 31.07 101.28
C GLN A 375 -92.20 31.58 100.38
N ASP A 376 -91.21 32.28 100.95
CA ASP A 376 -90.05 32.76 100.22
C ASP A 376 -89.00 31.66 99.99
N GLU A 377 -88.82 30.72 100.92
CA GLU A 377 -88.12 29.45 100.70
C GLU A 377 -88.71 28.66 99.52
N LEU A 378 -90.04 28.63 99.35
CA LEU A 378 -90.67 27.96 98.21
C LEU A 378 -90.36 28.68 96.89
N LYS A 379 -90.46 30.02 96.85
CA LYS A 379 -90.07 30.82 95.67
C LYS A 379 -88.59 30.67 95.36
N HIS A 380 -87.73 30.66 96.37
CA HIS A 380 -86.31 30.41 96.22
C HIS A 380 -86.06 28.97 95.72
N ALA A 381 -86.74 27.96 96.26
CA ALA A 381 -86.63 26.57 95.79
C ALA A 381 -87.11 26.41 94.34
N GLU A 382 -88.17 27.10 93.91
CA GLU A 382 -88.60 27.14 92.51
C GLU A 382 -87.59 27.87 91.60
N ALA A 383 -87.02 28.99 92.05
CA ALA A 383 -85.95 29.69 91.36
C ALA A 383 -84.69 28.81 91.22
N TYR A 384 -84.27 28.11 92.29
CA TYR A 384 -83.18 27.13 92.27
C TYR A 384 -83.48 25.94 91.36
N LYS A 385 -84.72 25.42 91.35
CA LYS A 385 -85.16 24.33 90.46
C LYS A 385 -85.18 24.76 89.00
N SER A 386 -85.58 25.99 88.72
CA SER A 386 -85.52 26.60 87.39
C SER A 386 -84.08 26.81 86.93
N HIS A 387 -83.24 27.40 87.78
CA HIS A 387 -81.81 27.62 87.53
C HIS A 387 -81.05 26.30 87.35
N SER A 388 -81.35 25.27 88.15
CA SER A 388 -80.80 23.91 88.04
C SER A 388 -81.17 23.27 86.69
N LYS A 389 -82.44 23.39 86.25
CA LYS A 389 -82.86 22.95 84.91
C LYS A 389 -82.12 23.70 83.80
N PHE A 390 -82.00 25.03 83.91
CA PHE A 390 -81.27 25.85 82.94
C PHE A 390 -79.80 25.45 82.86
N MET A 391 -79.10 25.35 83.99
CA MET A 391 -77.72 24.91 84.08
C MET A 391 -77.54 23.49 83.52
N LYS A 392 -78.44 22.54 83.85
CA LYS A 392 -78.41 21.18 83.30
C LYS A 392 -78.55 21.18 81.78
N THR A 393 -79.49 21.96 81.23
CA THR A 393 -79.66 22.11 79.78
C THR A 393 -78.41 22.74 79.14
N LYS A 394 -77.81 23.76 79.77
CA LYS A 394 -76.61 24.40 79.24
C LYS A 394 -75.37 23.50 79.29
N ILE A 395 -75.22 22.70 80.35
CA ILE A 395 -74.20 21.65 80.46
C ILE A 395 -74.39 20.60 79.36
N GLU A 396 -75.62 20.16 79.10
CA GLU A 396 -75.88 19.14 78.07
C GLU A 396 -75.66 19.68 76.65
N GLN A 397 -76.00 20.95 76.39
CA GLN A 397 -75.61 21.65 75.15
C GLN A 397 -74.09 21.70 74.99
N LEU A 398 -73.35 22.09 76.04
CA LEU A 398 -71.89 22.15 76.01
C LEU A 398 -71.24 20.77 75.81
N LYS A 399 -71.82 19.70 76.34
CA LYS A 399 -71.37 18.32 76.04
C LYS A 399 -71.62 17.93 74.59
N GLN A 400 -72.78 18.28 74.02
CA GLN A 400 -73.06 18.02 72.61
C GLN A 400 -72.12 18.82 71.70
N GLU A 401 -71.84 20.08 72.03
CA GLU A 401 -70.84 20.91 71.35
C GLU A 401 -69.42 20.33 71.48
N LEU A 402 -69.03 19.83 72.66
CA LEU A 402 -67.76 19.15 72.90
C LEU A 402 -67.65 17.87 72.07
N ASN A 403 -68.63 16.97 72.12
CA ASN A 403 -68.66 15.74 71.32
C ASN A 403 -68.63 16.04 69.81
N ARG A 404 -69.30 17.10 69.37
CA ARG A 404 -69.24 17.58 67.98
C ARG A 404 -67.83 18.05 67.64
N LYS A 405 -67.17 18.81 68.52
CA LYS A 405 -65.78 19.25 68.35
C LYS A 405 -64.78 18.09 68.38
N GLU A 406 -65.02 17.06 69.20
CA GLU A 406 -64.25 15.81 69.22
C GLU A 406 -64.33 15.11 67.86
N SER A 407 -65.53 14.97 67.29
CA SER A 407 -65.71 14.37 65.96
C SER A 407 -65.11 15.20 64.81
N GLU A 408 -65.18 16.55 64.88
CA GLU A 408 -64.49 17.44 63.95
C GLU A 408 -62.96 17.30 64.05
N MET A 409 -62.42 17.20 65.27
CA MET A 409 -61.00 17.01 65.52
C MET A 409 -60.51 15.67 64.95
N GLN A 410 -61.24 14.57 65.19
CA GLN A 410 -60.92 13.26 64.63
C GLN A 410 -60.95 13.27 63.09
N ALA A 411 -61.99 13.87 62.48
CA ALA A 411 -62.08 13.99 61.02
C ALA A 411 -60.94 14.84 60.42
N LEU A 412 -60.54 15.93 61.09
CA LEU A 412 -59.37 16.74 60.70
C LEU A 412 -58.05 15.98 60.88
N GLN A 413 -57.94 15.14 61.92
CA GLN A 413 -56.75 14.32 62.17
C GLN A 413 -56.57 13.23 61.11
N THR A 414 -57.64 12.51 60.72
CA THR A 414 -57.59 11.59 59.57
C THR A 414 -57.26 12.34 58.27
N LYS A 415 -57.83 13.54 58.06
CA LYS A 415 -57.51 14.35 56.88
C LYS A 415 -56.04 14.77 56.85
N LEU A 416 -55.48 15.18 57.99
CA LEU A 416 -54.05 15.48 58.12
C LEU A 416 -53.20 14.25 57.78
N GLU A 417 -53.52 13.09 58.35
CA GLU A 417 -52.80 11.83 58.12
C GLU A 417 -52.80 11.42 56.64
N THR A 418 -53.95 11.52 55.96
CA THR A 418 -54.04 11.27 54.52
C THR A 418 -53.23 12.26 53.69
N LEU A 419 -53.16 13.53 54.07
CA LEU A 419 -52.34 14.53 53.39
C LEU A 419 -50.84 14.33 53.64
N THR A 420 -50.43 13.90 54.84
CA THR A 420 -49.02 13.53 55.08
C THR A 420 -48.60 12.32 54.26
N ASN A 421 -49.47 11.31 54.12
CA ASN A 421 -49.18 10.13 53.29
C ASN A 421 -49.09 10.50 51.80
N GLN A 422 -50.03 11.31 51.30
CA GLN A 422 -49.95 11.85 49.93
C GLN A 422 -48.65 12.67 49.71
N ASN A 423 -48.18 13.40 50.73
CA ASN A 423 -46.93 14.16 50.65
C ASN A 423 -45.69 13.23 50.65
N SER A 424 -45.67 12.15 51.44
CA SER A 424 -44.59 11.16 51.36
C SER A 424 -44.55 10.45 50.01
N ASP A 425 -45.70 10.09 49.45
CA ASP A 425 -45.78 9.46 48.13
C ASP A 425 -45.28 10.42 47.03
N CYS A 426 -45.69 11.69 47.09
CA CYS A 426 -45.17 12.74 46.19
C CYS A 426 -43.64 12.90 46.30
N LYS A 427 -43.07 12.82 47.51
CA LYS A 427 -41.61 12.90 47.71
C LYS A 427 -40.89 11.70 47.10
N GLN A 428 -41.38 10.48 47.33
CA GLN A 428 -40.81 9.26 46.73
C GLN A 428 -40.88 9.29 45.19
N HIS A 429 -42.00 9.77 44.62
CA HIS A 429 -42.10 9.98 43.17
C HIS A 429 -41.07 10.99 42.64
N ILE A 430 -40.81 12.08 43.37
CA ILE A 430 -39.77 13.06 43.02
C ILE A 430 -38.37 12.44 43.12
N GLU A 431 -38.10 11.59 44.11
CA GLU A 431 -36.82 10.89 44.27
C GLU A 431 -36.55 9.93 43.12
N VAL A 432 -37.51 9.08 42.76
CA VAL A 432 -37.41 8.18 41.59
C VAL A 432 -37.21 8.95 40.27
N LEU A 433 -37.84 10.13 40.12
CA LEU A 433 -37.61 10.99 38.95
C LEU A 433 -36.20 11.61 38.94
N LYS A 434 -35.64 11.98 40.10
CA LYS A 434 -34.25 12.46 40.22
C LYS A 434 -33.25 11.35 39.89
N GLU A 435 -33.45 10.13 40.39
CA GLU A 435 -32.62 8.97 40.06
C GLU A 435 -32.68 8.66 38.56
N SER A 436 -33.88 8.67 37.96
CA SER A 436 -34.06 8.49 36.52
C SER A 436 -33.39 9.59 35.68
N LEU A 437 -33.39 10.83 36.17
CA LEU A 437 -32.68 11.95 35.52
C LEU A 437 -31.16 11.74 35.61
N SER A 438 -30.62 11.46 36.79
CA SER A 438 -29.20 11.20 37.01
C SER A 438 -28.70 10.02 36.15
N ALA A 439 -29.46 8.92 36.07
CA ALA A 439 -29.13 7.79 35.21
C ALA A 439 -29.10 8.17 33.71
N LYS A 440 -29.96 9.09 33.26
CA LYS A 440 -29.94 9.63 31.89
C LYS A 440 -28.76 10.57 31.65
N GLU A 441 -28.39 11.40 32.63
CA GLU A 441 -27.21 12.27 32.57
C GLU A 441 -25.92 11.47 32.49
N GLN A 442 -25.76 10.42 33.30
CA GLN A 442 -24.63 9.49 33.21
C GLN A 442 -24.56 8.82 31.83
N ARG A 443 -25.68 8.31 31.32
CA ARG A 443 -25.74 7.71 29.98
C ARG A 443 -25.40 8.72 28.87
N ALA A 444 -25.84 9.97 28.99
CA ALA A 444 -25.50 11.02 28.04
C ALA A 444 -23.99 11.34 28.09
N SER A 445 -23.39 11.36 29.28
CA SER A 445 -21.94 11.53 29.46
C SER A 445 -21.13 10.39 28.84
N THR A 446 -21.54 9.12 29.04
CA THR A 446 -20.90 7.97 28.38
C THR A 446 -21.00 8.04 26.85
N LEU A 447 -22.19 8.35 26.32
CA LEU A 447 -22.36 8.51 24.87
C LEU A 447 -21.53 9.68 24.32
N GLN A 448 -21.34 10.75 25.09
CA GLN A 448 -20.48 11.86 24.70
C GLN A 448 -19.01 11.42 24.61
N THR A 449 -18.49 10.66 25.58
CA THR A 449 -17.11 10.16 25.52
C THR A 449 -16.91 9.12 24.40
N GLU A 450 -17.91 8.29 24.11
CA GLU A 450 -17.90 7.38 22.95
C GLU A 450 -17.85 8.15 21.62
N VAL A 451 -18.66 9.21 21.47
CA VAL A 451 -18.65 10.08 20.27
C VAL A 451 -17.30 10.77 20.09
N ASP A 452 -16.71 11.30 21.16
CA ASP A 452 -15.41 11.97 21.08
C ASP A 452 -14.26 10.99 20.78
N ALA A 453 -14.30 9.76 21.31
CA ALA A 453 -13.38 8.69 20.92
C ALA A 453 -13.54 8.27 19.44
N LEU A 454 -14.77 8.26 18.92
CA LEU A 454 -15.03 8.00 17.49
C LEU A 454 -14.54 9.13 16.58
N ARG A 455 -14.62 10.40 17.02
CA ARG A 455 -14.06 11.55 16.31
C ARG A 455 -12.54 11.45 16.16
N VAL A 456 -11.82 11.15 17.24
CA VAL A 456 -10.36 10.97 17.19
C VAL A 456 -9.97 9.83 16.24
N ARG A 457 -10.65 8.68 16.31
CA ARG A 457 -10.42 7.57 15.36
C ARG A 457 -10.71 7.97 13.91
N LEU A 458 -11.72 8.81 13.66
CA LEU A 458 -12.01 9.30 12.31
C LEU A 458 -10.86 10.18 11.79
N GLU A 459 -10.38 11.14 12.59
CA GLU A 459 -9.24 12.00 12.24
C GLU A 459 -7.95 11.18 12.00
N GLU A 460 -7.69 10.13 12.79
CA GLU A 460 -6.58 9.19 12.55
C GLU A 460 -6.72 8.45 11.21
N LYS A 461 -7.93 8.01 10.85
CA LYS A 461 -8.20 7.35 9.57
C LYS A 461 -8.10 8.33 8.39
N GLU A 462 -8.55 9.57 8.55
CA GLU A 462 -8.38 10.63 7.55
C GLU A 462 -6.90 10.95 7.32
N GLN A 463 -6.09 11.05 8.38
CA GLN A 463 -4.64 11.22 8.27
C GLN A 463 -3.96 10.02 7.59
N PHE A 464 -4.41 8.80 7.87
CA PHE A 464 -3.89 7.60 7.21
C PHE A 464 -4.26 7.57 5.72
N LEU A 465 -5.50 7.92 5.37
CA LEU A 465 -5.94 8.08 3.98
C LEU A 465 -5.13 9.15 3.27
N ALA A 466 -4.93 10.33 3.86
CA ALA A 466 -4.10 11.38 3.27
C ALA A 466 -2.66 10.92 2.99
N LYS A 467 -2.04 10.17 3.92
CA LYS A 467 -0.72 9.55 3.72
C LYS A 467 -0.73 8.54 2.56
N LYS A 468 -1.77 7.71 2.44
CA LYS A 468 -1.90 6.74 1.34
C LYS A 468 -2.19 7.38 -0.01
N THR A 469 -3.01 8.43 -0.06
CA THR A 469 -3.23 9.23 -1.27
C THR A 469 -1.93 9.89 -1.74
N LYS A 470 -1.13 10.44 -0.82
CA LYS A 470 0.20 10.97 -1.18
C LYS A 470 1.12 9.87 -1.73
N GLN A 471 1.20 8.72 -1.06
CA GLN A 471 1.99 7.58 -1.53
C GLN A 471 1.58 7.12 -2.95
N LEU A 472 0.29 7.15 -3.27
CA LEU A 472 -0.21 6.83 -4.61
C LEU A 472 0.15 7.90 -5.65
N GLN A 473 0.15 9.18 -5.29
CA GLN A 473 0.62 10.26 -6.15
C GLN A 473 2.11 10.11 -6.46
N ASP A 474 2.95 9.94 -5.42
CA ASP A 474 4.40 9.80 -5.57
C ASP A 474 4.75 8.60 -6.52
N LEU A 475 4.06 7.47 -6.37
CA LEU A 475 4.20 6.30 -7.27
C LEU A 475 3.65 6.54 -8.69
N THR A 476 2.66 7.40 -8.85
CA THR A 476 2.11 7.77 -10.17
C THR A 476 3.10 8.67 -10.92
N ASP A 477 3.75 9.59 -10.22
CA ASP A 477 4.78 10.48 -10.77
C ASP A 477 6.05 9.69 -11.15
N GLU A 478 6.47 8.73 -10.31
CA GLU A 478 7.54 7.78 -10.64
C GLU A 478 7.21 6.94 -11.88
N LYS A 479 6.00 6.36 -11.95
CA LYS A 479 5.51 5.63 -13.14
C LYS A 479 5.52 6.51 -14.39
N SER A 480 5.17 7.79 -14.28
CA SER A 480 5.21 8.73 -15.42
C SER A 480 6.63 8.98 -15.90
N THR A 481 7.59 9.07 -14.97
CA THR A 481 9.02 9.26 -15.24
C THR A 481 9.60 8.04 -15.95
N LEU A 482 9.39 6.84 -15.40
CA LEU A 482 9.80 5.57 -16.02
C LEU A 482 9.17 5.36 -17.40
N THR A 483 7.93 5.83 -17.61
CA THR A 483 7.27 5.80 -18.94
C THR A 483 7.96 6.73 -19.94
N GLY A 484 8.53 7.84 -19.48
CA GLY A 484 9.41 8.71 -20.26
C GLY A 484 10.73 8.01 -20.62
N GLU A 485 11.45 7.47 -19.64
CA GLU A 485 12.72 6.77 -19.86
C GLU A 485 12.58 5.58 -20.82
N ILE A 486 11.48 4.81 -20.72
CA ILE A 486 11.17 3.73 -21.67
C ILE A 486 10.98 4.25 -23.10
N ARG A 487 10.44 5.47 -23.28
CA ARG A 487 10.29 6.10 -24.59
C ARG A 487 11.65 6.51 -25.15
N ASP A 488 12.46 7.19 -24.35
CA ASP A 488 13.79 7.64 -24.76
C ASP A 488 14.71 6.46 -25.11
N MET A 489 14.62 5.36 -24.36
CA MET A 489 15.33 4.11 -24.68
C MET A 489 14.84 3.45 -25.98
N LYS A 490 13.53 3.51 -26.29
CA LYS A 490 12.99 3.03 -27.57
C LYS A 490 13.49 3.89 -28.72
N ASP A 491 13.40 5.21 -28.62
CA ASP A 491 13.90 6.13 -29.65
C ASP A 491 15.41 5.92 -29.90
N MET A 492 16.19 5.64 -28.85
CA MET A 492 17.60 5.27 -28.98
C MET A 492 17.82 3.90 -29.64
N LEU A 493 16.98 2.91 -29.35
CA LEU A 493 17.03 1.59 -29.98
C LEU A 493 16.73 1.70 -31.48
N ASP A 494 15.68 2.41 -31.84
CA ASP A 494 15.29 2.78 -33.20
C ASP A 494 16.44 3.45 -33.98
N VAL A 495 17.16 4.39 -33.37
CA VAL A 495 18.35 5.02 -33.97
C VAL A 495 19.47 4.00 -34.18
N LYS A 496 19.71 3.10 -33.23
CA LYS A 496 20.72 2.03 -33.34
C LYS A 496 20.34 1.03 -34.44
N GLU A 497 19.07 0.64 -34.56
CA GLU A 497 18.56 -0.25 -35.61
C GLU A 497 18.75 0.37 -37.00
N ARG A 498 18.36 1.64 -37.19
CA ARG A 498 18.63 2.38 -38.43
C ARG A 498 20.13 2.41 -38.76
N LYS A 499 21.01 2.55 -37.76
CA LYS A 499 22.46 2.53 -37.96
C LYS A 499 22.98 1.14 -38.36
N VAL A 500 22.47 0.07 -37.75
CA VAL A 500 22.77 -1.33 -38.12
C VAL A 500 22.35 -1.58 -39.58
N ASN A 501 21.15 -1.19 -39.96
CA ASN A 501 20.63 -1.32 -41.33
C ASN A 501 21.51 -0.59 -42.37
N VAL A 502 22.06 0.58 -42.04
CA VAL A 502 23.01 1.30 -42.90
C VAL A 502 24.36 0.58 -43.00
N LEU A 503 24.88 0.04 -41.90
CA LEU A 503 26.13 -0.73 -41.89
C LEU A 503 25.99 -2.05 -42.65
N GLN A 504 24.85 -2.74 -42.52
CA GLN A 504 24.57 -3.98 -43.23
C GLN A 504 24.54 -3.78 -44.76
N LYS A 505 23.85 -2.74 -45.24
CA LYS A 505 23.90 -2.32 -46.66
C LYS A 505 25.32 -1.98 -47.14
N LYS A 506 26.17 -1.44 -46.25
CA LYS A 506 27.58 -1.16 -46.58
C LYS A 506 28.40 -2.44 -46.69
N ILE A 507 28.15 -3.45 -45.84
CA ILE A 507 28.77 -4.78 -45.92
C ILE A 507 28.34 -5.47 -47.21
N GLU A 508 27.05 -5.51 -47.53
CA GLU A 508 26.50 -6.09 -48.77
C GLU A 508 27.17 -5.50 -50.03
N ASN A 509 27.30 -4.17 -50.09
CA ASN A 509 27.99 -3.49 -51.18
C ASN A 509 29.49 -3.86 -51.27
N LEU A 510 30.19 -3.96 -50.14
CA LEU A 510 31.60 -4.39 -50.12
C LEU A 510 31.76 -5.87 -50.52
N LEU A 511 30.81 -6.73 -50.18
CA LEU A 511 30.81 -8.15 -50.59
C LEU A 511 30.61 -8.30 -52.11
N GLU A 512 29.71 -7.56 -52.74
CA GLU A 512 29.57 -7.63 -54.21
C GLU A 512 30.79 -7.01 -54.92
N GLN A 513 31.41 -5.94 -54.38
CA GLN A 513 32.68 -5.42 -54.90
C GLN A 513 33.81 -6.44 -54.83
N LEU A 514 33.91 -7.19 -53.73
CA LEU A 514 34.91 -8.27 -53.58
C LEU A 514 34.65 -9.40 -54.58
N LYS A 515 33.40 -9.82 -54.73
CA LYS A 515 32.96 -10.83 -55.71
C LYS A 515 33.21 -10.41 -57.16
N ASP A 516 33.07 -9.13 -57.50
CA ASP A 516 33.46 -8.59 -58.82
C ASP A 516 34.97 -8.58 -59.03
N LYS A 517 35.76 -8.35 -57.97
CA LYS A 517 37.22 -8.49 -58.01
C LYS A 517 37.64 -9.96 -58.16
N ASP A 518 36.98 -10.89 -57.51
CA ASP A 518 37.24 -12.33 -57.69
C ASP A 518 36.91 -12.79 -59.12
N LYS A 519 35.81 -12.32 -59.73
CA LYS A 519 35.54 -12.54 -61.17
C LYS A 519 36.66 -11.99 -62.06
N GLN A 520 37.15 -10.78 -61.79
CA GLN A 520 38.27 -10.17 -62.54
C GLN A 520 39.57 -10.98 -62.38
N LEU A 521 39.86 -11.49 -61.18
CA LEU A 521 41.02 -12.33 -60.90
C LEU A 521 40.90 -13.71 -61.54
N ALA A 522 39.72 -14.32 -61.56
CA ALA A 522 39.46 -15.58 -62.27
C ALA A 522 39.72 -15.44 -63.77
N GLY A 523 39.14 -14.43 -64.44
CA GLY A 523 39.39 -14.17 -65.86
C GLY A 523 40.84 -13.74 -66.18
N LEU A 524 41.58 -13.20 -65.21
CA LEU A 524 43.04 -13.00 -65.33
C LEU A 524 43.78 -14.33 -65.27
N ARG A 525 43.43 -15.23 -64.35
CA ARG A 525 44.04 -16.57 -64.23
C ARG A 525 43.77 -17.42 -65.47
N GLU A 526 42.54 -17.41 -66.01
CA GLU A 526 42.20 -18.08 -67.26
C GLU A 526 43.03 -17.58 -68.44
N ARG A 527 43.24 -16.26 -68.55
CA ARG A 527 44.12 -15.69 -69.59
C ARG A 527 45.59 -16.07 -69.40
N VAL A 528 46.09 -16.10 -68.17
CA VAL A 528 47.45 -16.58 -67.87
C VAL A 528 47.59 -18.06 -68.21
N GLN A 529 46.58 -18.88 -67.90
CA GLN A 529 46.55 -20.30 -68.27
C GLN A 529 46.54 -20.49 -69.80
N GLY A 530 45.75 -19.70 -70.53
CA GLY A 530 45.74 -19.68 -72.00
C GLY A 530 47.12 -19.34 -72.59
N LEU A 531 47.75 -18.27 -72.09
CA LEU A 531 49.11 -17.89 -72.49
C LEU A 531 50.15 -18.97 -72.12
N GLN A 532 49.96 -19.67 -71.00
CA GLN A 532 50.83 -20.79 -70.61
C GLN A 532 50.65 -22.01 -71.54
N THR A 533 49.42 -22.30 -71.99
CA THR A 533 49.19 -23.32 -73.03
C THR A 533 49.77 -22.91 -74.37
N ASP A 534 49.65 -21.64 -74.77
CA ASP A 534 50.26 -21.11 -75.99
C ASP A 534 51.80 -21.21 -75.92
N SER A 535 52.40 -20.86 -74.78
CA SER A 535 53.84 -21.02 -74.52
C SER A 535 54.26 -22.49 -74.65
N SER A 536 53.55 -23.41 -74.00
CA SER A 536 53.84 -24.85 -74.08
C SER A 536 53.68 -25.42 -75.49
N ASN A 537 52.75 -24.87 -76.28
CA ASN A 537 52.59 -25.21 -77.69
C ASN A 537 53.77 -24.67 -78.52
N THR A 538 54.24 -23.44 -78.27
CA THR A 538 55.44 -22.90 -78.92
C THR A 538 56.71 -23.66 -78.53
N ASP A 539 56.86 -24.07 -77.28
CA ASP A 539 58.00 -24.87 -76.83
C ASP A 539 58.02 -26.24 -77.56
N THR A 540 56.87 -26.89 -77.68
CA THR A 540 56.73 -28.15 -78.43
C THR A 540 57.08 -27.98 -79.92
N ALA A 541 56.66 -26.86 -80.52
CA ALA A 541 57.00 -26.53 -81.90
C ALA A 541 58.49 -26.24 -82.07
N LEU A 542 59.13 -25.58 -81.11
CA LEU A 542 60.58 -25.36 -81.07
C LEU A 542 61.34 -26.68 -80.98
N THR A 543 61.00 -27.58 -80.05
CA THR A 543 61.63 -28.91 -79.97
C THR A 543 61.48 -29.70 -81.27
N THR A 544 60.32 -29.64 -81.92
CA THR A 544 60.11 -30.30 -83.23
C THR A 544 61.02 -29.72 -84.32
N LEU A 545 61.26 -28.40 -84.30
CA LEU A 545 62.19 -27.74 -85.22
C LEU A 545 63.66 -28.04 -84.89
N GLU A 546 64.02 -28.16 -83.62
CA GLU A 546 65.36 -28.58 -83.15
C GLU A 546 65.66 -30.01 -83.60
N GLU A 547 64.74 -30.96 -83.39
CA GLU A 547 64.87 -32.34 -83.88
C GLU A 547 65.02 -32.40 -85.41
N ALA A 548 64.22 -31.63 -86.14
CA ALA A 548 64.31 -31.53 -87.59
C ALA A 548 65.65 -30.92 -88.05
N LEU A 549 66.20 -29.95 -87.32
CA LEU A 549 67.52 -29.38 -87.59
C LEU A 549 68.63 -30.39 -87.31
N SER A 550 68.61 -31.08 -86.16
CA SER A 550 69.61 -32.12 -85.84
C SER A 550 69.57 -33.30 -86.83
N GLU A 551 68.40 -33.67 -87.35
CA GLU A 551 68.32 -34.66 -88.45
C GLU A 551 68.94 -34.13 -89.75
N LYS A 552 68.75 -32.84 -90.08
CA LYS A 552 69.44 -32.21 -91.22
C LYS A 552 70.95 -32.15 -91.01
N GLU A 553 71.43 -31.84 -89.81
CA GLU A 553 72.84 -31.87 -89.46
C GLU A 553 73.42 -33.28 -89.59
N ARG A 554 72.72 -34.31 -89.11
CA ARG A 554 73.10 -35.73 -89.27
C ARG A 554 73.18 -36.13 -90.74
N VAL A 555 72.25 -35.68 -91.58
CA VAL A 555 72.31 -35.89 -93.04
C VAL A 555 73.48 -35.15 -93.68
N ILE A 556 73.77 -33.91 -93.27
CA ILE A 556 74.93 -33.15 -93.73
C ILE A 556 76.24 -33.86 -93.35
N GLU A 557 76.34 -34.39 -92.15
CA GLU A 557 77.54 -35.10 -91.69
C GLU A 557 77.72 -36.44 -92.42
N ASN A 558 76.66 -37.24 -92.58
CA ASN A 558 76.69 -38.44 -93.41
C ASN A 558 77.16 -38.14 -94.86
N LEU A 559 76.71 -37.02 -95.46
CA LEU A 559 77.14 -36.58 -96.79
C LEU A 559 78.60 -36.10 -96.80
N ARG A 560 79.08 -35.45 -95.73
CA ARG A 560 80.50 -35.07 -95.58
C ARG A 560 81.38 -36.31 -95.48
N GLU A 561 81.03 -37.26 -94.61
CA GLU A 561 81.77 -38.52 -94.48
C GLU A 561 81.72 -39.34 -95.78
N GLN A 562 80.57 -39.38 -96.48
CA GLN A 562 80.47 -40.04 -97.79
C GLN A 562 81.44 -39.39 -98.78
N LYS A 563 81.43 -38.05 -98.89
CA LYS A 563 82.37 -37.31 -99.73
C LYS A 563 83.82 -37.61 -99.33
N GLU A 564 84.14 -37.66 -98.03
CA GLU A 564 85.48 -37.98 -97.54
C GLU A 564 85.88 -39.45 -97.86
N ARG A 565 84.95 -40.40 -97.81
CA ARG A 565 85.16 -41.79 -98.29
C ARG A 565 85.41 -41.83 -99.80
N GLU A 566 84.64 -41.08 -100.59
CA GLU A 566 84.85 -40.96 -102.05
C GLU A 566 86.18 -40.29 -102.39
N ASP A 567 86.56 -39.21 -101.70
CA ASP A 567 87.82 -38.52 -101.90
C ASP A 567 89.02 -39.36 -101.42
N ARG A 568 88.86 -40.17 -100.35
CA ARG A 568 89.84 -41.21 -99.98
C ARG A 568 89.97 -42.28 -101.05
N ALA A 569 88.86 -42.84 -101.55
CA ALA A 569 88.88 -43.84 -102.60
C ALA A 569 89.55 -43.31 -103.88
N ARG A 570 89.24 -42.07 -104.29
CA ARG A 570 89.95 -41.38 -105.39
C ARG A 570 91.45 -41.20 -105.11
N LEU A 571 91.83 -40.89 -103.87
CA LEU A 571 93.24 -40.74 -103.50
C LEU A 571 93.97 -42.09 -103.53
N GLU A 572 93.33 -43.16 -103.05
CA GLU A 572 93.83 -44.54 -103.11
C GLU A 572 93.93 -45.04 -104.56
N GLU A 573 92.95 -44.76 -105.42
CA GLU A 573 93.03 -44.99 -106.86
C GLU A 573 94.18 -44.21 -107.51
N LEU A 574 94.36 -42.92 -107.17
CA LEU A 574 95.48 -42.11 -107.67
C LEU A 574 96.84 -42.61 -107.15
N GLU A 575 96.91 -43.13 -105.93
CA GLU A 575 98.11 -43.79 -105.40
C GLU A 575 98.38 -45.13 -106.06
N GLN A 576 97.35 -45.93 -106.32
CA GLN A 576 97.45 -47.19 -107.05
C GLN A 576 97.93 -46.94 -108.48
N MET A 577 97.32 -45.99 -109.19
CA MET A 577 97.78 -45.54 -110.51
C MET A 577 99.21 -44.97 -110.46
N ARG A 578 99.63 -44.33 -109.36
CA ARG A 578 101.05 -43.92 -109.18
C ARG A 578 101.97 -45.10 -108.93
N LYS A 579 101.58 -46.09 -108.13
CA LYS A 579 102.35 -47.32 -107.90
C LYS A 579 102.50 -48.12 -109.18
N GLU A 580 101.43 -48.28 -109.96
CA GLU A 580 101.46 -48.90 -111.29
C GLU A 580 102.33 -48.10 -112.27
N ASN A 581 102.23 -46.78 -112.31
CA ASN A 581 103.15 -45.95 -113.10
C ASN A 581 104.61 -46.08 -112.62
N GLN A 582 104.86 -46.21 -111.32
CA GLN A 582 106.19 -46.39 -110.78
C GLN A 582 106.73 -47.80 -111.08
N GLU A 583 105.90 -48.85 -111.00
CA GLU A 583 106.26 -50.19 -111.45
C GLU A 583 106.52 -50.24 -112.95
N LEU A 584 105.71 -49.56 -113.77
CA LEU A 584 105.93 -49.44 -115.21
C LEU A 584 107.25 -48.69 -115.49
N LYS A 585 107.54 -47.63 -114.71
CA LYS A 585 108.80 -46.88 -114.75
C LYS A 585 109.99 -47.68 -114.26
N ASP A 586 109.82 -48.57 -113.29
CA ASP A 586 110.85 -49.48 -112.78
C ASP A 586 111.08 -50.64 -113.74
N LYS A 587 110.04 -51.15 -114.42
CA LYS A 587 110.13 -52.07 -115.56
C LYS A 587 110.84 -51.40 -116.75
N LEU A 588 110.59 -50.10 -117.00
CA LEU A 588 111.33 -49.27 -117.96
C LEU A 588 112.80 -49.10 -117.54
N SER A 589 113.06 -48.85 -116.26
CA SER A 589 114.40 -48.66 -115.70
C SER A 589 115.22 -49.97 -115.67
N ALA A 590 114.57 -51.11 -115.48
CA ALA A 590 115.17 -52.45 -115.58
C ALA A 590 115.58 -52.81 -117.02
N LEU A 591 115.08 -52.07 -118.01
CA LEU A 591 115.40 -52.22 -119.43
C LEU A 591 116.29 -51.09 -119.99
N GLN A 592 116.90 -50.25 -119.14
CA GLN A 592 117.76 -49.15 -119.60
C GLN A 592 119.06 -48.97 -118.77
N PRO A 593 120.25 -48.92 -119.40
CA PRO A 593 121.52 -48.79 -118.67
C PRO A 593 121.87 -47.35 -118.22
N GLN A 594 122.39 -47.27 -116.99
CA GLN A 594 123.30 -46.28 -116.36
C GLN A 594 123.49 -44.83 -116.89
N LYS A 595 123.55 -43.91 -115.88
CA LYS A 595 124.40 -42.69 -115.77
C LYS A 595 123.99 -41.43 -116.58
N LEU A 596 124.24 -40.18 -116.16
CA LEU A 596 124.56 -39.53 -114.85
C LEU A 596 124.45 -37.98 -115.05
N LEU A 597 124.45 -37.19 -113.96
CA LEU A 597 124.59 -35.70 -113.89
C LEU A 597 123.36 -34.89 -114.38
N GLN A 598 122.79 -33.89 -113.69
CA GLN A 598 123.15 -32.98 -112.57
C GLN A 598 123.95 -31.70 -112.91
N CYS A 599 123.23 -30.59 -113.06
CA CYS A 599 123.50 -29.22 -112.56
C CYS A 599 122.22 -28.39 -112.82
N GLN A 600 121.55 -27.75 -111.86
CA GLN A 600 121.94 -26.55 -111.10
C GLN A 600 122.49 -25.40 -111.95
N THR A 601 121.73 -24.29 -112.04
CA THR A 601 122.24 -22.92 -111.74
C THR A 601 121.11 -21.87 -111.61
N THR A 602 121.18 -21.09 -110.52
CA THR A 602 120.88 -19.63 -110.40
C THR A 602 119.54 -19.02 -110.86
N ASN A 603 118.71 -18.60 -109.88
CA ASN A 603 118.40 -17.20 -109.49
C ASN A 603 118.95 -16.06 -110.40
N PRO A 604 118.33 -14.84 -110.50
CA PRO A 604 117.75 -14.12 -109.34
C PRO A 604 116.58 -13.10 -109.55
N SER A 605 115.83 -12.89 -108.44
CA SER A 605 115.41 -11.60 -107.84
C SER A 605 114.45 -10.57 -108.48
N LEU A 606 113.80 -9.82 -107.56
CA LEU A 606 113.07 -8.53 -107.69
C LEU A 606 111.68 -8.59 -108.36
N THR A 607 110.60 -7.93 -107.91
CA THR A 607 110.32 -6.84 -106.94
C THR A 607 108.85 -7.01 -106.40
N GLN A 608 108.26 -6.31 -105.42
CA GLN A 608 108.67 -5.54 -104.21
C GLN A 608 107.40 -4.94 -103.53
N ASN A 609 107.44 -4.65 -102.22
CA ASN A 609 106.50 -3.82 -101.40
C ASN A 609 105.20 -4.48 -100.88
N GLN A 610 104.69 -4.22 -99.66
CA GLN A 610 105.21 -3.58 -98.43
C GLN A 610 104.31 -4.06 -97.24
N ARG A 611 104.85 -4.62 -96.12
CA ARG A 611 105.04 -4.02 -94.76
C ARG A 611 103.77 -3.74 -93.90
N PRO A 612 103.83 -3.73 -92.54
CA PRO A 612 104.58 -4.66 -91.62
C PRO A 612 103.94 -4.94 -90.21
N GLU A 613 104.47 -5.99 -89.54
CA GLU A 613 104.86 -6.12 -88.09
C GLU A 613 103.89 -6.12 -86.86
N GLY A 614 104.33 -6.87 -85.83
CA GLY A 614 103.84 -6.86 -84.42
C GLY A 614 103.11 -8.16 -83.96
N GLU A 615 103.71 -9.29 -83.56
CA GLU A 615 104.59 -9.59 -82.39
C GLU A 615 103.94 -9.27 -81.00
N VAL A 616 103.98 -10.10 -79.92
CA VAL A 616 104.71 -11.38 -79.65
C VAL A 616 104.21 -12.15 -78.38
N LYS A 617 104.45 -13.48 -78.31
CA LYS A 617 104.52 -14.45 -77.15
C LYS A 617 103.31 -14.61 -76.17
N ALA A 618 102.81 -15.82 -75.88
CA ALA A 618 103.39 -17.02 -75.20
C ALA A 618 103.56 -16.83 -73.67
N LYS A 619 103.37 -17.82 -72.78
CA LYS A 619 103.90 -19.21 -72.72
C LYS A 619 103.15 -19.97 -71.57
N VAL A 620 102.62 -21.21 -71.72
CA VAL A 620 103.15 -22.55 -71.27
C VAL A 620 103.43 -22.61 -69.73
N ASP A 621 103.12 -23.62 -68.90
CA ASP A 621 102.94 -25.10 -68.96
C ASP A 621 101.59 -25.57 -68.31
N GLY A 622 101.12 -26.83 -68.24
CA GLY A 622 101.61 -28.16 -68.67
C GLY A 622 100.57 -29.28 -68.36
N LEU A 623 100.73 -30.48 -68.96
CA LEU A 623 99.86 -31.69 -68.84
C LEU A 623 100.43 -32.69 -67.77
N PRO A 624 99.78 -33.82 -67.34
CA PRO A 624 98.77 -34.62 -68.07
C PRO A 624 97.63 -35.34 -67.28
N ALA A 625 96.79 -36.01 -68.09
CA ALA A 625 95.70 -36.96 -67.84
C ALA A 625 95.69 -37.87 -66.58
N VAL A 626 94.49 -38.10 -66.04
CA VAL A 626 93.85 -39.42 -65.74
C VAL A 626 92.32 -39.23 -65.69
N SER A 627 91.55 -40.17 -66.25
CA SER A 627 90.09 -40.32 -66.10
C SER A 627 89.77 -41.60 -65.30
N PRO A 628 88.53 -41.91 -64.84
CA PRO A 628 87.26 -41.15 -64.87
C PRO A 628 86.56 -41.07 -63.48
N THR A 629 85.26 -40.77 -63.46
CA THR A 629 84.29 -40.97 -62.33
C THR A 629 84.23 -39.86 -61.27
N THR A 630 83.27 -38.93 -61.42
CA THR A 630 82.32 -38.36 -60.42
C THR A 630 81.73 -37.03 -60.91
N GLN A 631 81.13 -36.99 -62.10
CA GLN A 631 80.25 -35.89 -62.51
C GLN A 631 78.80 -36.30 -62.23
N ASN A 632 78.30 -36.02 -61.03
CA ASN A 632 76.85 -36.08 -60.74
C ASN A 632 76.39 -35.29 -59.49
N THR A 633 77.26 -34.50 -58.86
CA THR A 633 76.96 -33.76 -57.62
C THR A 633 76.92 -32.23 -57.78
N GLU A 634 77.55 -31.66 -58.82
CA GLU A 634 77.59 -30.19 -59.00
C GLU A 634 76.43 -29.64 -59.83
N GLU A 635 75.80 -30.43 -60.72
CA GLU A 635 74.66 -29.93 -61.50
C GLU A 635 73.37 -29.84 -60.66
N ALA A 636 73.29 -30.61 -59.56
CA ALA A 636 72.26 -30.45 -58.54
C ALA A 636 72.27 -29.04 -57.90
N VAL A 637 73.43 -28.37 -57.84
CA VAL A 637 73.58 -27.03 -57.27
C VAL A 637 72.97 -25.95 -58.18
N ARG A 638 72.79 -26.21 -59.48
CA ARG A 638 72.18 -25.25 -60.42
C ARG A 638 70.65 -25.22 -60.43
N LYS A 639 69.97 -26.22 -59.89
CA LYS A 639 68.52 -26.17 -59.59
C LYS A 639 68.22 -25.64 -58.18
N CYS A 640 69.24 -25.20 -57.44
CA CYS A 640 69.10 -24.62 -56.11
C CYS A 640 68.87 -23.09 -56.00
N PRO A 641 68.48 -22.28 -57.02
CA PRO A 641 67.95 -20.94 -56.75
C PRO A 641 66.62 -21.02 -55.99
N ASP A 642 65.61 -21.72 -56.54
CA ASP A 642 64.24 -21.73 -56.01
C ASP A 642 64.14 -22.35 -54.60
N ILE A 643 64.89 -23.43 -54.34
CA ILE A 643 64.96 -24.03 -52.99
C ILE A 643 65.69 -23.11 -52.00
N THR A 644 66.76 -22.42 -52.42
CA THR A 644 67.49 -21.49 -51.55
C THR A 644 66.69 -20.21 -51.29
N ASP A 645 65.95 -19.71 -52.28
CA ASP A 645 65.08 -18.55 -52.14
C ASP A 645 63.85 -18.88 -51.28
N ARG A 646 63.29 -20.08 -51.42
CA ARG A 646 62.23 -20.59 -50.55
C ARG A 646 62.71 -20.88 -49.12
N LEU A 647 63.94 -21.36 -48.95
CA LEU A 647 64.60 -21.42 -47.63
C LEU A 647 64.76 -20.01 -47.04
N ARG A 648 65.26 -19.04 -47.81
CA ARG A 648 65.43 -17.65 -47.36
C ARG A 648 64.10 -16.99 -46.96
N LEU A 649 63.02 -17.29 -47.68
CA LEU A 649 61.66 -16.84 -47.33
C LEU A 649 61.15 -17.51 -46.04
N LEU A 650 61.37 -18.82 -45.86
CA LEU A 650 61.02 -19.52 -44.63
C LEU A 650 61.87 -19.07 -43.44
N GLU A 651 63.16 -18.79 -43.63
CA GLU A 651 64.04 -18.18 -42.63
C GLU A 651 63.56 -16.76 -42.26
N GLN A 652 63.14 -15.96 -43.23
CA GLN A 652 62.56 -14.63 -43.00
C GLN A 652 61.20 -14.72 -42.27
N GLU A 653 60.37 -15.71 -42.57
CA GLU A 653 59.10 -15.93 -41.87
C GLU A 653 59.31 -16.44 -40.44
N VAL A 654 60.26 -17.35 -40.22
CA VAL A 654 60.69 -17.79 -38.89
C VAL A 654 61.31 -16.63 -38.10
N ALA A 655 62.05 -15.73 -38.74
CA ALA A 655 62.54 -14.50 -38.13
C ALA A 655 61.39 -13.56 -37.74
N ARG A 656 60.39 -13.36 -38.62
CA ARG A 656 59.16 -12.59 -38.31
C ARG A 656 58.40 -13.19 -37.12
N TYR A 657 58.13 -14.50 -37.13
CA TYR A 657 57.46 -15.16 -36.01
C TYR A 657 58.26 -15.12 -34.70
N ARG A 658 59.60 -15.17 -34.75
CA ARG A 658 60.45 -14.96 -33.56
C ARG A 658 60.37 -13.52 -33.05
N GLU A 659 60.35 -12.53 -33.93
CA GLU A 659 60.21 -11.13 -33.55
C GLU A 659 58.82 -10.83 -32.99
N GLU A 660 57.76 -11.36 -33.62
CA GLU A 660 56.37 -11.22 -33.16
C GLU A 660 56.13 -11.95 -31.83
N SER A 661 56.64 -13.18 -31.69
CA SER A 661 56.65 -13.90 -30.41
C SER A 661 57.44 -13.13 -29.34
N GLY A 662 58.57 -12.52 -29.69
CA GLY A 662 59.34 -11.66 -28.79
C GLY A 662 58.58 -10.41 -28.34
N LYS A 663 57.86 -9.75 -29.26
CA LYS A 663 56.97 -8.61 -28.96
C LYS A 663 55.81 -9.03 -28.06
N SER A 664 55.14 -10.15 -28.37
CA SER A 664 54.07 -10.71 -27.54
C SER A 664 54.58 -11.11 -26.15
N GLN A 665 55.77 -11.70 -26.05
CA GLN A 665 56.39 -12.08 -24.78
C GLN A 665 56.80 -10.86 -23.95
N ALA A 666 57.30 -9.79 -24.58
CA ALA A 666 57.58 -8.51 -23.93
C ALA A 666 56.28 -7.84 -23.42
N GLU A 667 55.20 -7.87 -24.21
CA GLU A 667 53.90 -7.33 -23.81
C GLU A 667 53.28 -8.14 -22.66
N VAL A 668 53.38 -9.48 -22.69
CA VAL A 668 52.99 -10.34 -21.55
C VAL A 668 53.82 -10.01 -20.31
N ALA A 669 55.14 -9.81 -20.43
CA ALA A 669 55.98 -9.41 -19.30
C ALA A 669 55.61 -8.02 -18.74
N ARG A 670 55.23 -7.08 -19.62
CA ARG A 670 54.72 -5.75 -19.24
C ARG A 670 53.38 -5.85 -18.52
N LEU A 671 52.43 -6.63 -19.04
CA LEU A 671 51.11 -6.86 -18.43
C LEU A 671 51.21 -7.58 -17.09
N MET A 672 52.08 -8.59 -16.96
CA MET A 672 52.35 -9.27 -15.68
C MET A 672 53.01 -8.35 -14.65
N THR A 673 53.76 -7.34 -15.09
CA THR A 673 54.33 -6.33 -14.19
C THR A 673 53.26 -5.33 -13.76
N ALA A 674 52.46 -4.81 -14.69
CA ALA A 674 51.31 -3.95 -14.38
C ALA A 674 50.27 -4.64 -13.47
N LEU A 675 50.08 -5.96 -13.60
CA LEU A 675 49.23 -6.74 -12.69
C LEU A 675 49.80 -6.78 -11.27
N ARG A 676 51.10 -7.03 -11.09
CA ARG A 676 51.76 -6.99 -9.77
C ARG A 676 51.74 -5.58 -9.17
N ASP A 677 51.93 -4.55 -9.99
CA ASP A 677 51.83 -3.16 -9.55
C ASP A 677 50.40 -2.84 -9.09
N ALA A 678 49.38 -3.33 -9.80
CA ALA A 678 47.98 -3.20 -9.39
C ALA A 678 47.63 -4.03 -8.13
N GLU A 679 48.20 -5.22 -7.96
CA GLU A 679 48.04 -6.05 -6.74
C GLU A 679 48.70 -5.40 -5.52
N THR A 680 49.89 -4.80 -5.68
CA THR A 680 50.59 -4.10 -4.60
C THR A 680 49.94 -2.75 -4.27
N ASP A 681 49.46 -1.99 -5.26
CA ASP A 681 48.63 -0.79 -5.06
C ASP A 681 47.31 -1.14 -4.37
N LYS A 682 46.64 -2.24 -4.77
CA LYS A 682 45.46 -2.75 -4.07
C LYS A 682 45.78 -3.08 -2.60
N SER A 683 46.86 -3.80 -2.33
CA SER A 683 47.27 -4.13 -0.95
C SER A 683 47.64 -2.88 -0.13
N CYS A 684 48.25 -1.87 -0.76
CA CYS A 684 48.54 -0.57 -0.15
C CYS A 684 47.24 0.18 0.20
N LYS A 685 46.26 0.18 -0.72
CA LYS A 685 44.93 0.76 -0.52
C LYS A 685 44.14 0.03 0.57
N GLU A 686 44.16 -1.30 0.61
CA GLU A 686 43.54 -2.08 1.69
C GLU A 686 44.17 -1.76 3.05
N LYS A 687 45.51 -1.66 3.14
CA LYS A 687 46.19 -1.21 4.37
C LYS A 687 45.80 0.21 4.77
N ASN A 688 45.78 1.15 3.82
CA ASN A 688 45.33 2.52 4.08
C ASN A 688 43.85 2.58 4.50
N ILE A 689 42.98 1.73 3.95
CA ILE A 689 41.58 1.61 4.37
C ILE A 689 41.53 1.10 5.81
N SER A 690 42.23 0.01 6.15
CA SER A 690 42.28 -0.51 7.52
C SER A 690 42.91 0.48 8.52
N ASP A 691 43.92 1.26 8.12
CA ASP A 691 44.47 2.32 8.97
C ASP A 691 43.54 3.53 9.08
N LEU A 692 42.80 3.89 8.04
CA LEU A 692 41.75 4.93 8.09
C LEU A 692 40.56 4.47 8.94
N GLU A 693 40.12 3.22 8.83
CA GLU A 693 39.10 2.61 9.68
C GLU A 693 39.57 2.59 11.13
N ARG A 694 40.83 2.19 11.39
CA ARG A 694 41.44 2.25 12.72
C ARG A 694 41.53 3.67 13.25
N VAL A 695 41.87 4.66 12.41
CA VAL A 695 41.88 6.09 12.78
C VAL A 695 40.47 6.62 13.01
N ILE A 696 39.46 6.18 12.26
CA ILE A 696 38.05 6.54 12.46
C ILE A 696 37.55 5.93 13.77
N SER A 697 37.82 4.66 14.06
CA SER A 697 37.53 4.05 15.36
C SER A 697 38.27 4.76 16.50
N LEU A 698 39.54 5.15 16.30
CA LEU A 698 40.30 5.92 17.30
C LEU A 698 39.73 7.34 17.47
N MET A 699 39.29 8.00 16.39
CA MET A 699 38.62 9.29 16.41
C MET A 699 37.21 9.22 17.01
N MET A 700 36.51 8.09 16.90
CA MET A 700 35.20 7.88 17.50
C MET A 700 35.34 7.61 19.01
N CYS A 701 36.30 6.76 19.40
CA CYS A 701 36.72 6.60 20.80
C CYS A 701 37.30 7.87 21.42
N ASN A 702 38.00 8.69 20.63
CA ASN A 702 38.51 9.99 21.08
C ASN A 702 37.44 11.08 21.02
N ALA A 703 36.46 11.07 20.13
CA ALA A 703 35.33 12.03 20.16
C ALA A 703 34.46 11.82 21.41
N LEU A 704 34.36 10.57 21.88
CA LEU A 704 33.79 10.23 23.19
C LEU A 704 34.66 10.69 24.38
N LYS A 705 35.91 11.14 24.17
CA LYS A 705 36.82 11.71 25.20
C LYS A 705 37.11 13.21 25.02
N VAL A 706 37.01 13.73 23.80
CA VAL A 706 37.47 15.06 23.39
C VAL A 706 36.26 15.97 23.24
N PHE A 707 35.67 16.27 24.39
CA PHE A 707 34.82 17.46 24.57
C PHE A 707 35.70 18.72 24.77
N HIS A 708 36.99 18.69 24.41
CA HIS A 708 38.01 19.69 24.74
C HIS A 708 39.00 19.93 23.57
N GLN A 709 38.79 21.05 22.87
CA GLN A 709 39.73 21.79 22.00
C GLN A 709 40.22 21.18 20.65
N PRO A 710 40.00 21.89 19.52
CA PRO A 710 40.65 21.62 18.23
C PRO A 710 41.31 22.87 17.60
N ASP A 711 42.65 22.94 17.48
CA ASP A 711 43.29 24.07 16.75
C ASP A 711 44.68 23.81 16.08
N SER A 712 45.26 22.60 16.15
CA SER A 712 46.70 22.41 15.85
C SER A 712 47.07 21.89 14.43
N LEU A 713 46.12 21.45 13.60
CA LEU A 713 46.43 20.67 12.38
C LEU A 713 46.56 21.46 11.07
N LYS A 714 46.47 22.80 11.09
CA LYS A 714 46.44 23.62 9.86
C LYS A 714 47.82 23.90 9.21
N TRP A 715 48.93 23.69 9.92
CA TRP A 715 50.25 24.21 9.51
C TRP A 715 51.17 23.25 8.73
N SER A 716 50.83 21.96 8.59
CA SER A 716 51.81 20.97 8.08
C SER A 716 51.73 20.66 6.57
N MET A 717 50.59 20.92 5.89
CA MET A 717 50.41 20.55 4.47
C MET A 717 51.01 21.53 3.44
N GLY A 718 51.42 22.74 3.84
CA GLY A 718 51.80 23.79 2.89
C GLY A 718 53.10 23.57 2.10
N ASN A 719 54.02 22.74 2.60
CA ASN A 719 55.42 22.73 2.12
C ASN A 719 55.76 21.61 1.10
N ALA A 720 54.82 20.73 0.73
CA ALA A 720 55.13 19.51 -0.03
C ALA A 720 54.95 19.59 -1.56
N LEU A 721 54.36 20.68 -2.09
CA LEU A 721 53.88 20.74 -3.50
C LEU A 721 54.77 21.53 -4.47
N GLY A 722 55.98 21.93 -4.06
CA GLY A 722 56.79 22.94 -4.77
C GLY A 722 57.64 22.50 -5.97
N HIS A 723 57.64 21.23 -6.40
CA HIS A 723 58.69 20.70 -7.30
C HIS A 723 58.20 19.72 -8.40
N PHE A 724 57.21 20.10 -9.23
CA PHE A 724 56.99 19.45 -10.54
C PHE A 724 56.35 20.43 -11.55
N SER A 725 57.19 21.13 -12.32
CA SER A 725 56.75 22.17 -13.28
C SER A 725 57.41 22.03 -14.67
N SER A 726 56.89 21.10 -15.49
CA SER A 726 57.30 20.99 -16.91
C SER A 726 56.19 20.67 -17.92
N HIS A 727 54.98 20.25 -17.52
CA HIS A 727 53.85 20.02 -18.44
C HIS A 727 52.50 20.44 -17.80
N PRO A 728 52.13 21.73 -17.83
CA PRO A 728 50.95 22.22 -17.12
C PRO A 728 49.62 21.67 -17.65
N SER A 729 49.41 21.65 -18.97
CA SER A 729 48.09 21.33 -19.56
C SER A 729 47.64 19.89 -19.31
N SER A 730 48.54 18.90 -19.39
CA SER A 730 48.18 17.49 -19.15
C SER A 730 47.97 17.19 -17.66
N LEU A 731 48.68 17.88 -16.78
CA LEU A 731 48.46 17.78 -15.33
C LEU A 731 47.10 18.37 -14.94
N GLU A 732 46.73 19.51 -15.53
CA GLU A 732 45.46 20.20 -15.28
C GLU A 732 44.25 19.37 -15.79
N GLU A 733 44.36 18.73 -16.95
CA GLU A 733 43.37 17.77 -17.44
C GLU A 733 43.23 16.55 -16.50
N LEU A 734 44.35 15.98 -16.03
CA LEU A 734 44.36 14.85 -15.10
C LEU A 734 43.74 15.23 -13.73
N MET A 735 44.07 16.41 -13.22
CA MET A 735 43.46 16.97 -12.00
C MET A 735 41.95 17.20 -12.18
N GLY A 736 41.53 17.74 -13.32
CA GLY A 736 40.12 17.94 -13.64
C GLY A 736 39.34 16.63 -13.79
N ALA A 737 39.97 15.59 -14.35
CA ALA A 737 39.40 14.24 -14.39
C ALA A 737 39.29 13.61 -12.99
N LEU A 738 40.31 13.76 -12.14
CA LEU A 738 40.32 13.24 -10.77
C LEU A 738 39.29 13.96 -9.88
N GLU A 739 39.12 15.27 -10.02
CA GLU A 739 38.09 16.00 -9.29
C GLU A 739 36.67 15.63 -9.76
N LYS A 740 36.47 15.32 -11.05
CA LYS A 740 35.20 14.76 -11.55
C LYS A 740 34.91 13.37 -10.97
N THR A 741 35.87 12.44 -10.99
CA THR A 741 35.64 11.09 -10.42
C THR A 741 35.42 11.15 -8.90
N ARG A 742 36.01 12.11 -8.21
CA ARG A 742 35.72 12.42 -6.80
C ARG A 742 34.29 12.93 -6.60
N GLN A 743 33.82 13.87 -7.42
CA GLN A 743 32.45 14.38 -7.36
C GLN A 743 31.41 13.29 -7.69
N GLU A 744 31.69 12.44 -8.68
CA GLU A 744 30.89 11.26 -9.00
C GLU A 744 30.87 10.26 -7.83
N LEU A 745 32.02 10.00 -7.19
CA LEU A 745 32.11 9.16 -6.01
C LEU A 745 31.27 9.72 -4.86
N ASP A 746 31.37 11.01 -4.54
CA ASP A 746 30.58 11.62 -3.47
C ASP A 746 29.07 11.66 -3.81
N ALA A 747 28.70 11.80 -5.08
CA ALA A 747 27.32 11.63 -5.56
C ALA A 747 26.82 10.17 -5.49
N THR A 748 27.69 9.17 -5.68
CA THR A 748 27.33 7.75 -5.45
C THR A 748 27.16 7.44 -3.96
N LYS A 749 28.01 7.99 -3.08
CA LYS A 749 27.86 7.87 -1.62
C LYS A 749 26.54 8.46 -1.14
N LEU A 750 26.19 9.67 -1.60
CA LEU A 750 24.94 10.32 -1.22
C LEU A 750 23.71 9.49 -1.65
N ARG A 751 23.73 8.94 -2.88
CA ARG A 751 22.70 8.02 -3.35
C ARG A 751 22.65 6.74 -2.52
N LEU A 752 23.80 6.13 -2.20
CA LEU A 752 23.86 4.93 -1.37
C LEU A 752 23.28 5.18 0.02
N SER A 753 23.67 6.25 0.71
CA SER A 753 23.11 6.63 2.01
C SER A 753 21.60 6.88 1.95
N SER A 754 21.12 7.53 0.89
CA SER A 754 19.68 7.73 0.66
C SER A 754 18.93 6.39 0.45
N THR A 755 19.48 5.46 -0.34
CA THR A 755 18.89 4.13 -0.51
C THR A 755 18.94 3.29 0.76
N GLN A 756 20.00 3.40 1.56
CA GLN A 756 20.15 2.70 2.84
C GLN A 756 19.19 3.23 3.90
N GLN A 757 18.97 4.55 3.94
CA GLN A 757 17.93 5.16 4.78
C GLN A 757 16.54 4.68 4.36
N SER A 758 16.23 4.70 3.06
CA SER A 758 14.95 4.22 2.53
C SER A 758 14.71 2.73 2.87
N LEU A 759 15.75 1.89 2.78
CA LEU A 759 15.68 0.48 3.18
C LEU A 759 15.39 0.33 4.68
N HIS A 760 16.09 1.09 5.54
CA HIS A 760 15.82 1.08 6.98
C HIS A 760 14.40 1.55 7.35
N GLU A 761 13.88 2.57 6.66
CA GLU A 761 12.49 3.02 6.80
C GLU A 761 11.47 1.95 6.35
N LYS A 762 11.80 1.15 5.33
CA LYS A 762 10.97 0.04 4.85
C LYS A 762 10.99 -1.15 5.81
N ASP A 763 12.14 -1.48 6.38
CA ASP A 763 12.28 -2.53 7.40
C ASP A 763 11.46 -2.17 8.65
N GLY A 764 11.60 -0.94 9.16
CA GLY A 764 10.78 -0.45 10.27
C GLY A 764 9.28 -0.44 9.97
N HIS A 765 8.89 -0.26 8.70
CA HIS A 765 7.48 -0.39 8.28
C HIS A 765 7.01 -1.86 8.25
N LEU A 766 7.87 -2.80 7.84
CA LEU A 766 7.57 -4.24 7.90
C LEU A 766 7.43 -4.72 9.36
N ASP A 767 8.33 -4.31 10.26
CA ASP A 767 8.23 -4.63 11.68
C ASP A 767 6.94 -4.06 12.30
N SER A 768 6.58 -2.83 11.96
CA SER A 768 5.31 -2.22 12.36
C SER A 768 4.10 -3.02 11.87
N LEU A 769 4.12 -3.49 10.62
CA LEU A 769 3.06 -4.34 10.05
C LEU A 769 3.02 -5.73 10.70
N HIS A 770 4.16 -6.30 11.08
CA HIS A 770 4.24 -7.56 11.83
C HIS A 770 3.70 -7.42 13.26
N GLN A 771 3.99 -6.31 13.94
CA GLN A 771 3.45 -6.03 15.26
C GLN A 771 1.93 -5.79 15.22
N GLU A 772 1.46 -4.99 14.27
CA GLU A 772 0.02 -4.75 14.06
C GLU A 772 -0.72 -6.06 13.71
N ARG A 773 -0.14 -6.92 12.87
CA ARG A 773 -0.70 -8.24 12.56
C ARG A 773 -0.78 -9.15 13.78
N ARG A 774 0.21 -9.14 14.67
CA ARG A 774 0.17 -9.89 15.95
C ARG A 774 -0.96 -9.37 16.85
N LYS A 775 -1.05 -8.06 17.04
CA LYS A 775 -2.11 -7.41 17.81
C LYS A 775 -3.51 -7.73 17.27
N GLN A 776 -3.69 -7.70 15.95
CA GLN A 776 -4.97 -8.08 15.31
C GLN A 776 -5.33 -9.56 15.54
N LEU A 777 -4.34 -10.46 15.56
CA LEU A 777 -4.58 -11.88 15.88
C LEU A 777 -4.97 -12.06 17.36
N GLU A 778 -4.37 -11.31 18.28
CA GLU A 778 -4.74 -11.27 19.70
C GLU A 778 -6.17 -10.74 19.88
N GLU A 779 -6.52 -9.59 19.29
CA GLU A 779 -7.88 -9.03 19.32
C GLU A 779 -8.92 -10.02 18.75
N ILE A 780 -8.60 -10.73 17.67
CA ILE A 780 -9.47 -11.78 17.10
C ILE A 780 -9.63 -12.98 18.05
N LEU A 781 -8.57 -13.41 18.74
CA LEU A 781 -8.62 -14.49 19.72
C LEU A 781 -9.44 -14.08 20.95
N GLU A 782 -9.25 -12.86 21.46
CA GLU A 782 -10.02 -12.32 22.57
C GLU A 782 -11.50 -12.19 22.21
N MET A 783 -11.84 -11.61 21.05
CA MET A 783 -13.23 -11.52 20.59
C MET A 783 -13.88 -12.90 20.45
N LYS A 784 -13.15 -13.93 19.97
CA LYS A 784 -13.66 -15.31 19.93
C LYS A 784 -13.90 -15.88 21.32
N GLN A 785 -12.98 -15.65 22.26
CA GLN A 785 -13.10 -16.07 23.65
C GLN A 785 -14.31 -15.40 24.34
N GLN A 786 -14.47 -14.09 24.18
CA GLN A 786 -15.60 -13.32 24.70
C GLN A 786 -16.93 -13.80 24.08
N THR A 787 -16.97 -14.07 22.77
CA THR A 787 -18.16 -14.60 22.09
C THR A 787 -18.57 -15.96 22.63
N LEU A 788 -17.61 -16.87 22.85
CA LEU A 788 -17.87 -18.19 23.45
C LEU A 788 -18.37 -18.06 24.90
N LEU A 789 -17.78 -17.17 25.71
CA LEU A 789 -18.23 -16.89 27.07
C LEU A 789 -19.65 -16.30 27.11
N ALA A 790 -19.98 -15.38 26.21
CA ALA A 790 -21.32 -14.82 26.07
C ALA A 790 -22.35 -15.89 25.70
N ALA A 791 -22.04 -16.76 24.74
CA ALA A 791 -22.90 -17.89 24.36
C ALA A 791 -23.11 -18.88 25.52
N ILE A 792 -22.06 -19.19 26.30
CA ILE A 792 -22.18 -20.03 27.51
C ILE A 792 -23.11 -19.38 28.54
N SER A 793 -22.96 -18.08 28.79
CA SER A 793 -23.81 -17.30 29.70
C SER A 793 -25.27 -17.27 29.25
N GLU A 794 -25.53 -17.12 27.95
CA GLU A 794 -26.88 -17.18 27.38
C GLU A 794 -27.53 -18.56 27.59
N LYS A 795 -26.77 -19.66 27.40
CA LYS A 795 -27.27 -21.01 27.69
C LYS A 795 -27.58 -21.20 29.18
N ASP A 796 -26.75 -20.67 30.08
CA ASP A 796 -27.01 -20.71 31.53
C ASP A 796 -28.24 -19.88 31.94
N ALA A 797 -28.45 -18.70 31.35
CA ALA A 797 -29.65 -17.90 31.56
C ALA A 797 -30.92 -18.62 31.05
N ASN A 798 -30.87 -19.24 29.86
CA ASN A 798 -31.97 -20.02 29.30
C ASN A 798 -32.28 -21.28 30.15
N ILE A 799 -31.26 -21.95 30.68
CA ILE A 799 -31.43 -23.06 31.64
C ILE A 799 -32.17 -22.55 32.89
N ALA A 800 -31.69 -21.45 33.50
CA ALA A 800 -32.32 -20.89 34.70
C ALA A 800 -33.78 -20.46 34.46
N LEU A 801 -34.07 -19.81 33.33
CA LEU A 801 -35.44 -19.43 32.96
C LEU A 801 -36.36 -20.64 32.78
N LEU A 802 -35.90 -21.73 32.14
CA LEU A 802 -36.67 -22.96 32.01
C LEU A 802 -36.85 -23.67 33.35
N GLU A 803 -35.82 -23.73 34.20
CA GLU A 803 -35.89 -24.35 35.53
C GLU A 803 -36.84 -23.57 36.48
N LEU A 804 -36.93 -22.24 36.35
CA LEU A 804 -37.86 -21.40 37.12
C LEU A 804 -39.30 -21.41 36.57
N SER A 805 -39.48 -21.44 35.25
CA SER A 805 -40.80 -21.34 34.60
C SER A 805 -41.53 -22.67 34.43
N SER A 806 -40.81 -23.80 34.42
CA SER A 806 -41.38 -25.11 34.08
C SER A 806 -41.48 -26.06 35.27
N SER A 807 -42.57 -25.96 36.03
CA SER A 807 -42.90 -26.98 37.04
C SER A 807 -43.23 -28.33 36.35
N LYS A 808 -42.23 -29.22 36.33
CA LYS A 808 -42.33 -30.67 36.02
C LYS A 808 -42.90 -31.05 34.63
N ARG A 809 -42.83 -30.19 33.61
CA ARG A 809 -43.16 -30.60 32.23
C ARG A 809 -42.02 -31.38 31.59
N LYS A 810 -42.29 -32.62 31.17
CA LYS A 810 -41.30 -33.52 30.51
C LYS A 810 -40.54 -32.86 29.35
N LYS A 811 -41.23 -32.10 28.48
CA LYS A 811 -40.60 -31.38 27.35
C LYS A 811 -39.57 -30.34 27.80
N ALA A 812 -39.87 -29.55 28.83
CA ALA A 812 -38.94 -28.55 29.35
C ALA A 812 -37.73 -29.21 30.05
N GLN A 813 -37.93 -30.37 30.69
CA GLN A 813 -36.83 -31.20 31.21
C GLN A 813 -35.90 -31.69 30.08
N GLU A 814 -36.46 -32.10 28.94
CA GLU A 814 -35.73 -32.52 27.74
C GLU A 814 -34.95 -31.34 27.11
N GLU A 815 -35.56 -30.15 27.03
CA GLU A 815 -34.94 -28.90 26.57
C GLU A 815 -33.77 -28.45 27.48
N VAL A 816 -33.95 -28.45 28.80
CA VAL A 816 -32.87 -28.15 29.77
C VAL A 816 -31.69 -29.13 29.60
N MET A 817 -31.98 -30.42 29.39
CA MET A 817 -30.94 -31.43 29.12
C MET A 817 -30.28 -31.25 27.75
N ALA A 818 -30.94 -30.65 26.77
CA ALA A 818 -30.34 -30.29 25.49
C ALA A 818 -29.39 -29.09 25.64
N LEU A 819 -29.86 -28.01 26.29
CA LEU A 819 -29.06 -26.80 26.55
C LEU A 819 -27.80 -27.10 27.39
N LYS A 820 -27.89 -27.97 28.40
CA LYS A 820 -26.72 -28.39 29.18
C LYS A 820 -25.64 -29.07 28.32
N ARG A 821 -26.03 -29.99 27.44
CA ARG A 821 -25.09 -30.63 26.48
C ARG A 821 -24.51 -29.64 25.47
N GLU A 822 -25.29 -28.65 25.06
CA GLU A 822 -24.81 -27.59 24.15
C GLU A 822 -23.80 -26.68 24.86
N LYS A 823 -24.05 -26.31 26.13
CA LYS A 823 -23.11 -25.57 26.97
C LYS A 823 -21.80 -26.32 27.17
N ASP A 824 -21.84 -27.64 27.43
CA ASP A 824 -20.65 -28.46 27.59
C ASP A 824 -19.79 -28.49 26.31
N ARG A 825 -20.42 -28.50 25.13
CA ARG A 825 -19.71 -28.37 23.83
C ARG A 825 -19.03 -27.00 23.70
N LEU A 826 -19.73 -25.91 24.05
CA LEU A 826 -19.16 -24.55 24.02
C LEU A 826 -18.00 -24.40 25.02
N MET A 827 -18.12 -24.93 26.24
CA MET A 827 -17.01 -24.98 27.20
C MET A 827 -15.82 -25.80 26.68
N HIS A 828 -16.06 -26.90 25.96
CA HIS A 828 -14.98 -27.68 25.37
C HIS A 828 -14.28 -26.91 24.24
N GLN A 829 -15.03 -26.20 23.39
CA GLN A 829 -14.46 -25.30 22.37
C GLN A 829 -13.65 -24.15 22.99
N LEU A 830 -14.14 -23.55 24.07
CA LEU A 830 -13.44 -22.51 24.82
C LEU A 830 -12.10 -23.03 25.40
N LYS A 831 -12.10 -24.24 25.98
CA LYS A 831 -10.86 -24.91 26.44
C LYS A 831 -9.91 -25.21 25.28
N GLN A 832 -10.40 -25.67 24.13
CA GLN A 832 -9.56 -25.92 22.96
C GLN A 832 -8.93 -24.62 22.42
N GLN A 833 -9.65 -23.49 22.40
CA GLN A 833 -9.08 -22.21 21.98
C GLN A 833 -8.00 -21.71 22.95
N LEU A 834 -8.22 -21.81 24.26
CA LEU A 834 -7.21 -21.48 25.28
C LEU A 834 -5.93 -22.32 25.12
N LEU A 835 -6.06 -23.62 24.87
CA LEU A 835 -4.94 -24.54 24.63
C LEU A 835 -4.28 -24.39 23.25
N SER A 836 -4.97 -23.76 22.29
CA SER A 836 -4.47 -23.51 20.93
C SER A 836 -3.80 -22.14 20.78
N SER A 837 -3.74 -21.32 21.83
CA SER A 837 -3.09 -20.00 21.77
C SER A 837 -1.56 -20.14 21.60
N PRO A 838 -0.94 -19.50 20.59
CA PRO A 838 0.52 -19.58 20.36
C PRO A 838 1.38 -19.18 21.56
N TRP A 839 0.84 -18.25 22.38
CA TRP A 839 1.46 -17.73 23.60
C TRP A 839 1.95 -18.80 24.60
N TRP A 840 1.36 -20.00 24.62
CA TRP A 840 1.82 -21.10 25.48
C TRP A 840 2.93 -21.96 24.88
N LYS A 841 3.30 -21.77 23.61
CA LYS A 841 4.34 -22.54 22.92
C LYS A 841 5.60 -21.73 22.64
N GLU A 842 5.48 -20.41 22.44
CA GLU A 842 6.63 -19.52 22.20
C GLU A 842 7.44 -19.22 23.48
N THR A 843 6.80 -19.18 24.65
CA THR A 843 7.48 -18.92 25.94
C THR A 843 8.50 -19.99 26.35
N ASP A 844 8.41 -21.21 25.82
CA ASP A 844 9.38 -22.29 26.06
C ASP A 844 10.53 -22.33 25.02
N GLN A 845 10.46 -21.54 23.94
CA GLN A 845 11.48 -21.53 22.87
C GLN A 845 12.40 -20.31 22.86
N GLU A 846 12.02 -19.18 23.45
CA GLU A 846 12.84 -17.95 23.50
C GLU A 846 13.67 -17.78 24.79
N MET A 847 14.10 -18.88 25.42
CA MET A 847 15.18 -18.84 26.43
C MET A 847 16.55 -18.95 25.72
N PRO A 848 17.35 -17.88 25.60
CA PRO A 848 18.68 -17.97 25.00
C PRO A 848 19.59 -18.84 25.87
N LYS A 849 19.99 -20.00 25.35
CA LYS A 849 20.96 -20.90 25.98
C LYS A 849 22.34 -20.24 26.02
N ASN A 850 22.59 -19.48 27.07
CA ASN A 850 23.83 -18.77 27.30
C ASN A 850 24.95 -19.76 27.73
N TYR A 851 25.52 -20.48 26.76
CA TYR A 851 26.68 -21.36 26.96
C TYR A 851 27.97 -20.54 27.13
N GLY A 852 28.09 -19.85 28.25
CA GLY A 852 29.36 -19.28 28.71
C GLY A 852 30.22 -20.35 29.35
N THR A 853 31.21 -20.88 28.64
CA THR A 853 32.27 -21.71 29.22
C THR A 853 33.27 -20.84 30.00
N PRO A 854 33.47 -21.05 31.31
CA PRO A 854 34.48 -20.31 32.08
C PRO A 854 35.85 -20.99 31.94
N SER A 855 36.67 -20.53 31.00
CA SER A 855 38.08 -20.94 30.91
C SER A 855 38.94 -20.09 31.87
N LEU A 856 39.38 -20.73 32.94
CA LEU A 856 40.36 -20.22 33.91
C LEU A 856 41.70 -19.90 33.23
N GLN A 857 42.23 -18.69 33.46
CA GLN A 857 43.65 -18.38 33.66
C GLN A 857 43.76 -16.90 34.07
N GLY A 858 44.55 -16.49 35.06
CA GLY A 858 45.59 -17.22 35.77
C GLY A 858 46.93 -16.57 35.49
N GLU A 859 47.38 -15.75 36.43
CA GLU A 859 48.59 -14.91 36.46
C GLU A 859 49.83 -15.45 35.70
N SER A 860 50.34 -14.65 34.75
CA SER A 860 51.76 -14.30 34.57
C SER A 860 51.92 -13.19 33.52
#